data_AF-A0A2N3AQL5-F1
#
_entry.id   AF-A0A2N3AQL5-F1
#
_cell.length_a   1.000
_cell.length_b   1.000
_cell.length_c   1.000
_cell.angle_alpha   90.00
_cell.angle_beta   90.00
_cell.angle_gamma   90.00
#
_symmetry.space_group_name_H-M   'P 1'
#
loop_
_entity.id
_entity.type
_entity.pdbx_description
1 polymer ?
#
loop_
_entity_poly.entity_id
_entity_poly.type
_entity_poly.pdbx_seq_one_letter_code
_entity_poly.pdbx_strand_id
1 'polypeptide(L)'
;MLLAKSCISSLEPDFIILDEFQRFKNLLDGQDEMCKLAREMFDFEDTKLLLLSATPYKMYTLYQEDEIHYDDFIRTAKFLLNNKDDLENSYKDISTLEKMLEEYKNLLYRLGENNLGDIYKCKKKIEKILMRVMCRTERNSGISKQDSMIKEYAEKGEIEHKEIIDFMNIDKIAQIVKHRSCMEYWKSSPYLLNFMDDDYKFKKDCRKEIDDGSLKMEDAFVSAKKNFLPWGKISNYREISANNHKLRVLLKNAIKDEAWKLLWIPPSFPYYRSNSFFDDLEEYTKSLIFSSWKVVPKTIASLCSYEAERNAKDFNQEEYGYGGTERRKIKELNFAIKEDKPASMNLITLFYPCMTLAKRINPLKIAQNHMKENGSLPSATEMENEIKYKIRNILETTVLRDKLDSEGTTDQRWYWASLIFMDRVFYRDKIKEWFSLNGSNSYNFKNLNKKSDEDTEGDLRQAKKSEPSHFAEHISNLEEFFKLEPLQMVKELGNPPKDLLSILSKIALASPAVASLRALSEYSDKYNPALFYNAALISFGFRSLYILPEAISVIKKLFPEGPYWKKILNYNISGNLQSLLDEYMYILFESLGLMNLSEKEKIICELGEHIEKAISIRTPSLYFDEINIKNNKVGEIKKRSMRCRFAMRFGTGIVELGQEVSNLSDVRNAFNSPFRPFILATTSIGQEGLDFHQYCHSIYHWNLPPNPVDLEQREGRIFRYKGHAIRKNIATQYGIKLLGSSCSGNIWDNLFKITLKERESGVNDLIPFWIFNQGNAKIQRHIPAMPMSREKNQKNALSKSLAVYRMVFGQPRQEDLINFINSQAEAGIENLKIDEIINYRIDLTPR
;
A
#
# COMPACT_ATOMS: atom_id res chain seq x y z
N MET A 1 -10.81 -33.38 24.10
CA MET A 1 -12.11 -32.85 24.56
C MET A 1 -12.12 -32.54 26.04
N LEU A 2 -11.78 -33.48 26.93
CA LEU A 2 -11.70 -33.20 28.39
C LEU A 2 -10.85 -31.96 28.70
N LEU A 3 -9.64 -31.88 28.11
CA LEU A 3 -8.76 -30.71 28.23
C LEU A 3 -9.44 -29.40 27.80
N ALA A 4 -10.16 -29.40 26.67
CA ALA A 4 -10.83 -28.20 26.16
C ALA A 4 -11.98 -27.76 27.07
N LYS A 5 -12.79 -28.70 27.57
CA LYS A 5 -13.84 -28.40 28.55
C LYS A 5 -13.26 -27.86 29.86
N SER A 6 -12.20 -28.48 30.39
CA SER A 6 -11.51 -28.00 31.59
C SER A 6 -10.92 -26.60 31.40
N CYS A 7 -10.37 -26.30 30.21
CA CYS A 7 -9.90 -24.96 29.88
C CYS A 7 -11.04 -23.94 29.86
N ILE A 8 -12.18 -24.24 29.19
CA ILE A 8 -13.35 -23.34 29.16
C ILE A 8 -13.90 -23.10 30.56
N SER A 9 -14.00 -24.17 31.37
CA SER A 9 -14.47 -24.10 32.76
C SER A 9 -13.57 -23.20 33.62
N SER A 10 -12.30 -23.09 33.28
CA SER A 10 -11.31 -22.26 34.01
C SER A 10 -11.13 -20.87 33.40
N LEU A 11 -11.75 -20.59 32.24
CA LEU A 11 -11.52 -19.35 31.48
C LEU A 11 -12.35 -18.19 32.01
N GLU A 12 -13.54 -18.49 32.56
CA GLU A 12 -14.49 -17.56 33.19
C GLU A 12 -14.64 -16.22 32.42
N PRO A 13 -15.04 -16.24 31.13
CA PRO A 13 -14.98 -15.04 30.29
C PRO A 13 -16.03 -14.00 30.67
N ASP A 14 -15.62 -12.75 30.91
CA ASP A 14 -16.57 -11.64 31.07
C ASP A 14 -17.18 -11.18 29.72
N PHE A 15 -16.40 -11.27 28.63
CA PHE A 15 -16.78 -10.76 27.33
C PHE A 15 -16.16 -11.54 26.18
N ILE A 16 -16.98 -11.95 25.22
CA ILE A 16 -16.58 -12.70 24.03
C ILE A 16 -16.86 -11.86 22.79
N ILE A 17 -15.86 -11.74 21.92
CA ILE A 17 -15.98 -11.06 20.62
C ILE A 17 -15.73 -12.10 19.53
N LEU A 18 -16.70 -12.28 18.64
CA LEU A 18 -16.55 -13.08 17.43
C LEU A 18 -16.48 -12.16 16.22
N ASP A 19 -15.27 -11.97 15.70
CA ASP A 19 -15.03 -11.24 14.47
C ASP A 19 -15.19 -12.12 13.23
N GLU A 20 -15.73 -11.53 12.16
CA GLU A 20 -16.12 -12.22 10.92
C GLU A 20 -16.89 -13.53 11.19
N PHE A 21 -17.85 -13.49 12.12
CA PHE A 21 -18.55 -14.67 12.64
C PHE A 21 -19.24 -15.52 11.56
N GLN A 22 -19.53 -14.95 10.39
CA GLN A 22 -20.08 -15.66 9.23
C GLN A 22 -19.16 -16.79 8.72
N ARG A 23 -17.86 -16.76 9.06
CA ARG A 23 -16.92 -17.86 8.81
C ARG A 23 -17.08 -19.03 9.77
N PHE A 24 -17.78 -18.80 10.88
CA PHE A 24 -17.93 -19.72 12.00
C PHE A 24 -19.40 -20.04 12.29
N LYS A 25 -20.29 -19.94 11.29
CA LYS A 25 -21.74 -20.18 11.47
C LYS A 25 -22.02 -21.49 12.18
N ASN A 26 -21.32 -22.56 11.81
CA ASN A 26 -21.47 -23.88 12.43
C ASN A 26 -21.28 -23.88 13.96
N LEU A 27 -20.61 -22.87 14.56
CA LEU A 27 -20.49 -22.72 16.01
C LEU A 27 -21.78 -22.20 16.68
N LEU A 28 -22.67 -21.56 15.94
CA LEU A 28 -23.94 -21.00 16.45
C LEU A 28 -25.03 -22.09 16.51
N ASP A 29 -25.09 -22.94 15.49
CA ASP A 29 -26.22 -23.82 15.20
C ASP A 29 -25.86 -25.24 14.71
N GLY A 30 -24.56 -25.58 14.71
CA GLY A 30 -24.09 -26.94 14.44
C GLY A 30 -24.46 -27.95 15.54
N GLN A 31 -24.33 -29.24 15.23
CA GLN A 31 -24.48 -30.34 16.20
C GLN A 31 -23.17 -31.04 16.54
N ASP A 32 -22.06 -30.58 15.95
CA ASP A 32 -20.74 -31.15 16.17
C ASP A 32 -20.20 -30.82 17.57
N GLU A 33 -19.16 -31.54 17.97
CA GLU A 33 -18.55 -31.37 19.29
C GLU A 33 -17.89 -29.99 19.48
N MET A 34 -17.49 -29.33 18.38
CA MET A 34 -16.95 -27.97 18.43
C MET A 34 -18.03 -26.93 18.76
N CYS A 35 -19.24 -27.07 18.21
CA CYS A 35 -20.38 -26.23 18.55
C CYS A 35 -20.78 -26.39 20.02
N LYS A 36 -20.78 -27.62 20.57
CA LYS A 36 -21.08 -27.85 21.99
C LYS A 36 -20.08 -27.13 22.91
N LEU A 37 -18.79 -27.20 22.58
CA LEU A 37 -17.73 -26.46 23.28
C LEU A 37 -17.92 -24.94 23.17
N ALA A 38 -18.23 -24.43 21.97
CA ALA A 38 -18.48 -23.01 21.76
C ALA A 38 -19.70 -22.51 22.55
N ARG A 39 -20.77 -23.30 22.62
CA ARG A 39 -21.96 -22.99 23.44
C ARG A 39 -21.65 -22.99 24.93
N GLU A 40 -20.89 -23.97 25.43
CA GLU A 40 -20.43 -23.97 26.83
C GLU A 40 -19.64 -22.70 27.17
N MET A 41 -18.95 -22.11 26.20
CA MET A 41 -18.23 -20.85 26.36
C MET A 41 -19.15 -19.62 26.24
N PHE A 42 -20.12 -19.60 25.31
CA PHE A 42 -21.06 -18.48 25.13
C PHE A 42 -22.09 -18.38 26.24
N ASP A 43 -22.46 -19.52 26.82
CA ASP A 43 -23.48 -19.65 27.87
C ASP A 43 -22.90 -19.57 29.28
N PHE A 44 -21.63 -19.17 29.41
CA PHE A 44 -21.00 -18.99 30.70
C PHE A 44 -21.70 -17.85 31.47
N GLU A 45 -21.81 -18.01 32.80
CA GLU A 45 -22.62 -17.11 33.63
C GLU A 45 -22.06 -15.67 33.58
N ASP A 46 -22.95 -14.68 33.44
CA ASP A 46 -22.63 -13.25 33.29
C ASP A 46 -21.78 -12.83 32.05
N THR A 47 -21.48 -13.75 31.14
CA THR A 47 -20.72 -13.45 29.92
C THR A 47 -21.52 -12.62 28.91
N LYS A 48 -20.88 -11.59 28.36
CA LYS A 48 -21.43 -10.79 27.24
C LYS A 48 -20.88 -11.28 25.91
N LEU A 49 -21.72 -11.32 24.86
CA LEU A 49 -21.31 -11.74 23.50
C LEU A 49 -21.49 -10.61 22.49
N LEU A 50 -20.45 -10.33 21.71
CA LEU A 50 -20.48 -9.39 20.59
C LEU A 50 -20.12 -10.09 19.28
N LEU A 51 -21.03 -10.06 18.32
CA LEU A 51 -20.80 -10.57 16.96
C LEU A 51 -20.47 -9.41 16.02
N LEU A 52 -19.31 -9.46 15.37
CA LEU A 52 -18.86 -8.47 14.40
C LEU A 52 -18.84 -9.09 13.01
N SER A 53 -19.51 -8.44 12.06
CA SER A 53 -19.44 -8.82 10.66
C SER A 53 -19.91 -7.68 9.75
N ALA A 54 -19.18 -7.45 8.67
CA ALA A 54 -19.65 -6.59 7.59
C ALA A 54 -20.72 -7.27 6.72
N THR A 55 -20.72 -8.61 6.68
CA THR A 55 -21.62 -9.46 5.89
C THR A 55 -22.08 -10.67 6.73
N PRO A 56 -22.98 -10.47 7.71
CA PRO A 56 -23.33 -11.48 8.73
C PRO A 56 -23.91 -12.81 8.20
N TYR A 57 -24.32 -12.85 6.93
CA TYR A 57 -24.86 -14.03 6.26
C TYR A 57 -24.24 -14.13 4.87
N LYS A 58 -24.12 -15.36 4.34
CA LYS A 58 -23.55 -15.59 3.02
C LYS A 58 -24.47 -14.89 2.03
N MET A 59 -23.88 -14.16 1.10
CA MET A 59 -24.62 -13.43 0.10
C MET A 59 -24.66 -14.23 -1.19
N TYR A 60 -25.68 -13.98 -2.00
CA TYR A 60 -25.89 -14.68 -3.26
C TYR A 60 -24.69 -14.58 -4.21
N THR A 61 -24.20 -15.73 -4.65
CA THR A 61 -23.23 -15.90 -5.72
C THR A 61 -23.97 -16.40 -6.97
N LEU A 62 -23.84 -15.68 -8.09
CA LEU A 62 -24.51 -15.98 -9.38
C LEU A 62 -24.11 -17.33 -10.04
N TYR A 63 -23.41 -18.22 -9.32
CA TYR A 63 -22.95 -19.50 -9.83
C TYR A 63 -23.05 -20.61 -8.76
N GLN A 64 -24.04 -21.49 -8.94
CA GLN A 64 -24.07 -22.88 -8.47
C GLN A 64 -23.88 -23.15 -6.96
N GLU A 65 -24.38 -22.30 -6.07
CA GLU A 65 -24.60 -22.70 -4.66
C GLU A 65 -26.09 -22.58 -4.31
N ASP A 66 -26.76 -23.73 -4.16
CA ASP A 66 -28.15 -23.87 -3.68
C ASP A 66 -28.29 -23.56 -2.16
N GLU A 67 -27.44 -22.71 -1.58
CA GLU A 67 -27.51 -22.37 -0.15
C GLU A 67 -28.55 -21.26 0.11
N ILE A 68 -29.44 -21.50 1.08
CA ILE A 68 -30.63 -20.70 1.35
C ILE A 68 -30.29 -19.50 2.25
N HIS A 69 -29.91 -18.35 1.66
CA HIS A 69 -29.52 -17.10 2.37
C HIS A 69 -30.48 -16.61 3.46
N TYR A 70 -31.79 -16.80 3.26
CA TYR A 70 -32.81 -16.42 4.22
C TYR A 70 -32.71 -17.24 5.51
N ASP A 71 -32.39 -18.53 5.38
CA ASP A 71 -32.28 -19.43 6.51
C ASP A 71 -31.10 -19.01 7.39
N ASP A 72 -29.97 -18.61 6.80
CA ASP A 72 -28.81 -18.08 7.54
C ASP A 72 -29.14 -16.82 8.34
N PHE A 73 -29.86 -15.87 7.74
CA PHE A 73 -30.29 -14.65 8.45
C PHE A 73 -31.22 -14.99 9.62
N ILE A 74 -32.24 -15.82 9.36
CA ILE A 74 -33.20 -16.23 10.39
C ILE A 74 -32.53 -17.03 11.50
N ARG A 75 -31.58 -17.91 11.20
CA ARG A 75 -30.78 -18.63 12.19
C ARG A 75 -29.98 -17.69 13.08
N THR A 76 -29.32 -16.70 12.48
CA THR A 76 -28.57 -15.67 13.22
C THR A 76 -29.50 -14.85 14.12
N ALA A 77 -30.66 -14.42 13.59
CA ALA A 77 -31.65 -13.69 14.37
C ALA A 77 -32.23 -14.53 15.53
N LYS A 78 -32.48 -15.83 15.29
CA LYS A 78 -32.91 -16.78 16.33
C LYS A 78 -31.88 -16.90 17.43
N PHE A 79 -30.59 -17.04 17.09
CA PHE A 79 -29.51 -17.09 18.06
C PHE A 79 -29.47 -15.82 18.93
N LEU A 80 -29.53 -14.64 18.31
CA LEU A 80 -29.42 -13.35 19.00
C LEU A 80 -30.65 -12.97 19.84
N LEU A 81 -31.86 -13.32 19.37
CA LEU A 81 -33.12 -13.02 20.07
C LEU A 81 -33.48 -14.05 21.14
N ASN A 82 -32.76 -15.18 21.21
CA ASN A 82 -33.02 -16.22 22.19
C ASN A 82 -32.54 -15.76 23.58
N ASN A 83 -33.49 -15.40 24.44
CA ASN A 83 -33.26 -15.11 25.83
C ASN A 83 -33.72 -16.32 26.66
N LYS A 84 -32.77 -16.98 27.35
CA LYS A 84 -33.07 -18.16 28.16
C LYS A 84 -34.02 -17.88 29.31
N ASP A 85 -34.05 -16.65 29.80
CA ASP A 85 -34.91 -16.20 30.90
C ASP A 85 -36.32 -15.81 30.44
N ASP A 86 -36.55 -15.70 29.12
CA ASP A 86 -37.82 -15.21 28.55
C ASP A 86 -38.13 -15.85 27.19
N LEU A 87 -38.19 -17.19 27.20
CA LEU A 87 -38.40 -18.01 26.01
C LEU A 87 -39.70 -17.66 25.27
N GLU A 88 -40.78 -17.33 25.99
CA GLU A 88 -42.09 -17.02 25.40
C GLU A 88 -42.03 -15.74 24.53
N ASN A 89 -41.38 -14.67 25.03
CA ASN A 89 -41.18 -13.47 24.24
C ASN A 89 -40.18 -13.67 23.10
N SER A 90 -39.13 -14.48 23.30
CA SER A 90 -38.20 -14.86 22.21
C SER A 90 -38.90 -15.54 21.05
N TYR A 91 -39.75 -16.56 21.30
CA TYR A 91 -40.53 -17.23 20.26
C TYR A 91 -41.47 -16.27 19.54
N LYS A 92 -42.13 -15.38 20.29
CA LYS A 92 -43.04 -14.37 19.73
C LYS A 92 -42.32 -13.37 18.84
N ASP A 93 -41.15 -12.88 19.25
CA ASP A 93 -40.34 -11.94 18.48
C ASP A 93 -39.85 -12.58 17.18
N ILE A 94 -39.36 -13.82 17.23
CA ILE A 94 -38.90 -14.58 16.05
C ILE A 94 -40.05 -14.81 15.07
N SER A 95 -41.20 -15.29 15.54
CA SER A 95 -42.38 -15.52 14.68
C SER A 95 -42.92 -14.22 14.07
N THR A 96 -42.92 -13.14 14.86
CA THR A 96 -43.31 -11.82 14.36
C THR A 96 -42.33 -11.31 13.30
N LEU A 97 -41.02 -11.51 13.50
CA LEU A 97 -39.99 -11.12 12.54
C LEU A 97 -40.18 -11.86 11.20
N GLU A 98 -40.30 -13.19 11.22
CA GLU A 98 -40.52 -14.01 10.02
C GLU A 98 -41.77 -13.54 9.25
N LYS A 99 -42.89 -13.32 9.96
CA LYS A 99 -44.14 -12.83 9.37
C LYS A 99 -43.99 -11.44 8.74
N MET A 100 -43.36 -10.50 9.46
CA MET A 100 -43.20 -9.11 8.97
C MET A 100 -42.24 -9.04 7.79
N LEU A 101 -41.19 -9.88 7.74
CA LEU A 101 -40.29 -9.97 6.58
C LEU A 101 -41.06 -10.47 5.36
N GLU A 102 -41.85 -11.53 5.49
CA GLU A 102 -42.66 -12.04 4.39
C GLU A 102 -43.70 -11.02 3.89
N GLU A 103 -44.37 -10.31 4.81
CA GLU A 103 -45.30 -9.24 4.47
C GLU A 103 -44.59 -8.08 3.76
N TYR A 104 -43.42 -7.67 4.26
CA TYR A 104 -42.59 -6.64 3.65
C TYR A 104 -42.16 -7.03 2.22
N LYS A 105 -41.73 -8.28 1.99
CA LYS A 105 -41.43 -8.81 0.63
C LYS A 105 -42.63 -8.70 -0.31
N ASN A 106 -43.80 -9.15 0.15
CA ASN A 106 -45.01 -9.16 -0.67
C ASN A 106 -45.44 -7.74 -1.04
N LEU A 107 -45.27 -6.77 -0.12
CA LEU A 107 -45.52 -5.36 -0.39
C LEU A 107 -44.51 -4.77 -1.37
N LEU A 108 -43.23 -5.17 -1.32
CA LEU A 108 -42.22 -4.74 -2.29
C LEU A 108 -42.53 -5.25 -3.71
N TYR A 109 -43.07 -6.46 -3.88
CA TYR A 109 -43.53 -6.93 -5.20
C TYR A 109 -44.75 -6.16 -5.74
N ARG A 110 -45.44 -5.37 -4.90
CA ARG A 110 -46.59 -4.54 -5.28
C ARG A 110 -46.26 -3.03 -5.24
N LEU A 111 -44.98 -2.68 -5.35
CA LEU A 111 -44.52 -1.29 -5.45
C LEU A 111 -45.21 -0.60 -6.63
N GLY A 112 -46.15 0.31 -6.35
CA GLY A 112 -46.91 1.07 -7.36
C GLY A 112 -48.35 1.39 -6.99
N GLU A 113 -48.97 0.61 -6.09
CA GLU A 113 -50.39 0.77 -5.71
C GLU A 113 -50.54 1.29 -4.26
N ASN A 114 -50.35 2.58 -3.97
CA ASN A 114 -50.68 3.24 -2.68
C ASN A 114 -50.27 2.56 -1.34
N ASN A 115 -49.37 1.57 -1.34
CA ASN A 115 -49.04 0.72 -0.17
C ASN A 115 -47.85 1.24 0.66
N LEU A 116 -47.37 2.47 0.41
CA LEU A 116 -46.17 3.04 1.04
C LEU A 116 -46.28 3.13 2.58
N GLY A 117 -47.48 3.46 3.08
CA GLY A 117 -47.73 3.54 4.52
C GLY A 117 -47.61 2.19 5.23
N ASP A 118 -48.01 1.10 4.57
CA ASP A 118 -47.94 -0.25 5.14
C ASP A 118 -46.52 -0.83 5.07
N ILE A 119 -45.78 -0.53 4.00
CA ILE A 119 -44.34 -0.81 3.92
C ILE A 119 -43.60 -0.14 5.10
N TYR A 120 -43.93 1.13 5.40
CA TYR A 120 -43.34 1.85 6.53
C TYR A 120 -43.67 1.22 7.88
N LYS A 121 -44.91 0.75 8.09
CA LYS A 121 -45.31 0.06 9.32
C LYS A 121 -44.55 -1.26 9.50
N CYS A 122 -44.45 -2.07 8.44
CA CYS A 122 -43.69 -3.32 8.46
C CYS A 122 -42.21 -3.06 8.76
N LYS A 123 -41.61 -2.10 8.06
CA LYS A 123 -40.24 -1.62 8.32
C LYS A 123 -40.03 -1.28 9.80
N LYS A 124 -40.88 -0.44 10.40
CA LYS A 124 -40.74 0.00 11.80
C LYS A 124 -40.83 -1.15 12.80
N LYS A 125 -41.66 -2.16 12.53
CA LYS A 125 -41.76 -3.36 13.37
C LYS A 125 -40.50 -4.22 13.27
N ILE A 126 -39.98 -4.43 12.07
CA ILE A 126 -38.73 -5.17 11.83
C ILE A 126 -37.55 -4.46 12.54
N GLU A 127 -37.41 -3.14 12.34
CA GLU A 127 -36.38 -2.32 13.01
C GLU A 127 -36.47 -2.44 14.53
N LYS A 128 -37.67 -2.34 15.11
CA LYS A 128 -37.86 -2.40 16.56
C LYS A 128 -37.38 -3.73 17.16
N ILE A 129 -37.61 -4.85 16.47
CA ILE A 129 -37.16 -6.17 16.92
C ILE A 129 -35.65 -6.30 16.76
N LEU A 130 -35.12 -6.03 15.55
CA LEU A 130 -33.70 -6.23 15.25
C LEU A 130 -32.78 -5.28 16.02
N MET A 131 -33.18 -4.02 16.23
CA MET A 131 -32.38 -3.03 16.97
C MET A 131 -32.14 -3.38 18.44
N ARG A 132 -32.86 -4.36 19.00
CA ARG A 132 -32.58 -4.86 20.36
C ARG A 132 -31.28 -5.65 20.45
N VAL A 133 -30.85 -6.25 19.34
CA VAL A 133 -29.74 -7.22 19.32
C VAL A 133 -28.70 -6.94 18.22
N MET A 134 -29.01 -6.05 17.27
CA MET A 134 -28.16 -5.74 16.14
C MET A 134 -28.20 -4.25 15.82
N CYS A 135 -27.04 -3.68 15.55
CA CYS A 135 -26.90 -2.36 14.94
C CYS A 135 -26.08 -2.45 13.65
N ARG A 136 -26.34 -1.56 12.70
CA ARG A 136 -25.60 -1.47 11.44
C ARG A 136 -25.43 -0.01 11.04
N THR A 137 -24.19 0.41 10.87
CA THR A 137 -23.86 1.76 10.40
C THR A 137 -23.30 1.66 8.99
N GLU A 138 -23.84 2.44 8.04
CA GLU A 138 -23.31 2.51 6.68
C GLU A 138 -22.53 3.81 6.47
N ARG A 139 -21.40 3.73 5.76
CA ARG A 139 -20.59 4.92 5.42
C ARG A 139 -21.41 6.00 4.69
N ASN A 140 -22.34 5.61 3.82
CA ASN A 140 -23.12 6.54 3.01
C ASN A 140 -24.56 6.76 3.52
N SER A 141 -24.86 6.41 4.78
CA SER A 141 -26.20 6.66 5.34
C SER A 141 -26.45 8.17 5.45
N GLY A 142 -27.36 8.70 4.62
CA GLY A 142 -27.74 10.13 4.64
C GLY A 142 -26.88 11.07 3.79
N ILE A 143 -25.93 10.57 3.02
CA ILE A 143 -25.01 11.38 2.21
C ILE A 143 -25.61 11.63 0.81
N SER A 144 -25.73 12.89 0.40
CA SER A 144 -26.22 13.25 -0.95
C SER A 144 -25.27 12.71 -2.04
N LYS A 145 -25.74 12.52 -3.28
CA LYS A 145 -24.86 12.09 -4.41
C LYS A 145 -23.65 13.03 -4.62
N GLN A 146 -23.73 14.29 -4.18
CA GLN A 146 -22.64 15.26 -4.29
C GLN A 146 -21.53 15.06 -3.24
N ASP A 147 -21.85 14.39 -2.12
CA ASP A 147 -20.96 14.19 -0.96
C ASP A 147 -20.24 12.82 -0.96
N SER A 148 -20.32 12.07 -2.07
CA SER A 148 -19.62 10.79 -2.22
C SER A 148 -18.09 10.97 -2.23
N MET A 149 -17.42 10.23 -1.34
CA MET A 149 -15.95 10.03 -1.33
C MET A 149 -15.45 9.14 -2.47
N ILE A 150 -16.34 8.56 -3.28
CA ILE A 150 -16.00 7.73 -4.44
C ILE A 150 -16.27 8.52 -5.72
N LYS A 151 -15.27 8.55 -6.61
CA LYS A 151 -15.36 9.09 -7.96
C LYS A 151 -15.08 7.97 -8.96
N GLU A 152 -16.02 7.76 -9.87
CA GLU A 152 -15.89 6.74 -10.90
C GLU A 152 -15.27 7.31 -12.18
N TYR A 153 -14.31 6.57 -12.72
CA TYR A 153 -13.61 6.87 -13.97
C TYR A 153 -13.99 5.81 -15.01
N ALA A 154 -14.93 6.19 -15.89
CA ALA A 154 -15.36 5.38 -17.02
C ALA A 154 -14.47 5.68 -18.23
N GLU A 155 -13.31 5.04 -18.27
CA GLU A 155 -12.30 5.32 -19.29
C GLU A 155 -12.67 4.61 -20.60
N LYS A 156 -13.03 5.40 -21.62
CA LYS A 156 -13.33 4.89 -22.97
C LYS A 156 -12.01 4.51 -23.66
N GLY A 157 -11.56 3.28 -23.45
CA GLY A 157 -10.48 2.71 -24.26
C GLY A 157 -11.02 2.23 -25.60
N GLU A 158 -10.47 2.72 -26.71
CA GLU A 158 -10.76 2.20 -28.06
C GLU A 158 -9.97 0.91 -28.29
N ILE A 159 -10.62 -0.14 -28.81
CA ILE A 159 -9.94 -1.39 -29.14
C ILE A 159 -9.11 -1.17 -30.41
N GLU A 160 -7.81 -1.45 -30.36
CA GLU A 160 -6.96 -1.35 -31.56
C GLU A 160 -7.12 -2.58 -32.47
N HIS A 161 -6.94 -2.39 -33.78
CA HIS A 161 -6.97 -3.46 -34.78
C HIS A 161 -6.05 -4.64 -34.43
N LYS A 162 -4.88 -4.38 -33.82
CA LYS A 162 -3.93 -5.41 -33.39
C LYS A 162 -4.50 -6.31 -32.29
N GLU A 163 -5.34 -5.77 -31.40
CA GLU A 163 -5.98 -6.54 -30.33
C GLU A 163 -6.99 -7.55 -30.93
N ILE A 164 -7.71 -7.15 -31.98
CA ILE A 164 -8.65 -8.03 -32.70
C ILE A 164 -7.91 -9.16 -33.42
N ILE A 165 -6.79 -8.85 -34.10
CA ILE A 165 -5.93 -9.88 -34.69
C ILE A 165 -5.42 -10.85 -33.61
N ASP A 166 -5.09 -10.33 -32.43
CA ASP A 166 -4.69 -11.17 -31.30
C ASP A 166 -5.78 -12.13 -30.85
N PHE A 167 -7.01 -11.65 -30.72
CA PHE A 167 -8.15 -12.52 -30.43
C PHE A 167 -8.31 -13.61 -31.49
N MET A 168 -8.28 -13.26 -32.77
CA MET A 168 -8.45 -14.23 -33.87
C MET A 168 -7.40 -15.34 -33.84
N ASN A 169 -6.15 -14.99 -33.54
CA ASN A 169 -5.06 -15.95 -33.45
C ASN A 169 -5.21 -16.87 -32.22
N ILE A 170 -5.55 -16.31 -31.05
CA ILE A 170 -5.80 -17.09 -29.84
C ILE A 170 -7.03 -18.01 -30.00
N ASP A 171 -8.10 -17.54 -30.65
CA ASP A 171 -9.30 -18.33 -30.90
C ASP A 171 -9.00 -19.49 -31.87
N LYS A 172 -8.22 -19.26 -32.94
CA LYS A 172 -7.75 -20.31 -33.84
C LYS A 172 -6.97 -21.40 -33.09
N ILE A 173 -6.08 -21.00 -32.17
CA ILE A 173 -5.34 -21.94 -31.31
C ILE A 173 -6.30 -22.71 -30.39
N ALA A 174 -7.27 -22.01 -29.77
CA ALA A 174 -8.28 -22.62 -28.90
C ALA A 174 -9.13 -23.67 -29.59
N GLN A 175 -9.53 -23.44 -30.85
CA GLN A 175 -10.29 -24.39 -31.65
C GLN A 175 -9.52 -25.69 -31.91
N ILE A 176 -8.20 -25.62 -32.14
CA ILE A 176 -7.35 -26.80 -32.37
C ILE A 176 -7.34 -27.71 -31.13
N VAL A 177 -7.15 -27.14 -29.95
CA VAL A 177 -7.15 -27.87 -28.67
C VAL A 177 -8.57 -28.14 -28.11
N LYS A 178 -9.62 -27.81 -28.88
CA LYS A 178 -11.04 -27.95 -28.48
C LYS A 178 -11.36 -27.26 -27.15
N HIS A 179 -10.67 -26.15 -26.85
CA HIS A 179 -10.96 -25.34 -25.69
C HIS A 179 -12.20 -24.49 -25.93
N ARG A 180 -12.97 -24.21 -24.88
CA ARG A 180 -14.10 -23.25 -24.95
C ARG A 180 -13.59 -21.84 -25.29
N SER A 181 -14.49 -20.90 -25.52
CA SER A 181 -14.15 -19.51 -25.86
C SER A 181 -13.05 -18.92 -24.95
N CYS A 182 -11.99 -18.39 -25.56
CA CYS A 182 -10.90 -17.69 -24.89
C CYS A 182 -11.16 -16.18 -24.72
N MET A 183 -12.38 -15.73 -25.00
CA MET A 183 -12.76 -14.32 -24.99
C MET A 183 -12.43 -13.63 -23.66
N GLU A 184 -12.80 -14.22 -22.53
CA GLU A 184 -12.55 -13.60 -21.21
C GLU A 184 -11.08 -13.59 -20.81
N TYR A 185 -10.29 -14.58 -21.27
CA TYR A 185 -8.84 -14.57 -21.10
C TYR A 185 -8.18 -13.46 -21.92
N TRP A 186 -8.52 -13.36 -23.21
CA TRP A 186 -8.00 -12.34 -24.12
C TRP A 186 -8.32 -10.92 -23.66
N LYS A 187 -9.57 -10.67 -23.22
CA LYS A 187 -9.97 -9.37 -22.65
C LYS A 187 -9.14 -8.97 -21.44
N SER A 188 -8.65 -9.95 -20.69
CA SER A 188 -8.06 -9.75 -19.38
C SER A 188 -6.54 -9.72 -19.40
N SER A 189 -5.86 -10.45 -20.30
CA SER A 189 -4.39 -10.47 -20.32
C SER A 189 -3.85 -10.30 -21.73
N PRO A 190 -3.00 -9.28 -21.99
CA PRO A 190 -2.16 -9.31 -23.17
C PRO A 190 -1.16 -10.46 -23.08
N TYR A 191 -0.62 -10.87 -24.24
CA TYR A 191 0.44 -11.87 -24.33
C TYR A 191 0.09 -13.16 -23.58
N LEU A 192 -1.18 -13.61 -23.69
CA LEU A 192 -1.79 -14.63 -22.85
C LEU A 192 -0.92 -15.89 -22.74
N LEU A 193 -0.49 -16.45 -23.86
CA LEU A 193 0.30 -17.68 -23.90
C LEU A 193 1.74 -17.50 -23.39
N ASN A 194 2.28 -16.27 -23.33
CA ASN A 194 3.59 -16.02 -22.73
C ASN A 194 3.52 -16.06 -21.19
N PHE A 195 2.46 -15.51 -20.59
CA PHE A 195 2.35 -15.39 -19.14
C PHE A 195 1.57 -16.51 -18.46
N MET A 196 0.65 -17.16 -19.18
CA MET A 196 -0.18 -18.25 -18.64
C MET A 196 0.68 -19.42 -18.16
N ASP A 197 0.51 -19.77 -16.89
CA ASP A 197 1.22 -20.85 -16.23
C ASP A 197 0.69 -22.23 -16.68
N ASP A 198 1.47 -23.27 -16.40
CA ASP A 198 1.15 -24.65 -16.79
C ASP A 198 0.03 -25.28 -15.94
N ASP A 199 -0.51 -24.59 -14.94
CA ASP A 199 -1.71 -25.06 -14.23
C ASP A 199 -2.99 -24.85 -15.06
N TYR A 200 -2.97 -23.95 -16.05
CA TYR A 200 -4.09 -23.75 -16.96
C TYR A 200 -4.21 -24.89 -17.98
N LYS A 201 -5.41 -25.49 -18.05
CA LYS A 201 -5.73 -26.55 -19.02
C LYS A 201 -5.45 -26.11 -20.47
N PHE A 202 -5.85 -24.89 -20.83
CA PHE A 202 -5.58 -24.34 -22.17
C PHE A 202 -4.09 -24.36 -22.54
N LYS A 203 -3.22 -23.94 -21.61
CA LYS A 203 -1.76 -23.92 -21.80
C LYS A 203 -1.17 -25.32 -21.91
N LYS A 204 -1.62 -26.25 -21.05
CA LYS A 204 -1.22 -27.67 -21.07
C LYS A 204 -1.56 -28.33 -22.40
N ASP A 205 -2.79 -28.18 -22.87
CA ASP A 205 -3.26 -28.77 -24.12
C ASP A 205 -2.48 -28.17 -25.31
N CYS A 206 -2.16 -26.87 -25.27
CA CYS A 206 -1.33 -26.24 -26.30
C CYS A 206 0.08 -26.82 -26.36
N ARG A 207 0.73 -27.03 -25.20
CA ARG A 207 2.08 -27.62 -25.15
C ARG A 207 2.06 -29.06 -25.66
N LYS A 208 1.05 -29.84 -25.26
CA LYS A 208 0.90 -31.21 -25.72
C LYS A 208 0.83 -31.31 -27.26
N GLU A 209 0.03 -30.47 -27.91
CA GLU A 209 -0.04 -30.45 -29.39
C GLU A 209 1.28 -30.05 -30.06
N ILE A 210 2.07 -29.19 -29.41
CA ILE A 210 3.41 -28.80 -29.91
C ILE A 210 4.38 -29.98 -29.75
N ASP A 211 4.38 -30.64 -28.59
CA ASP A 211 5.24 -31.79 -28.31
C ASP A 211 4.89 -33.01 -29.19
N ASP A 212 3.61 -33.18 -29.51
CA ASP A 212 3.09 -34.21 -30.42
C ASP A 212 3.36 -33.89 -31.92
N GLY A 213 3.93 -32.73 -32.24
CA GLY A 213 4.31 -32.34 -33.61
C GLY A 213 3.13 -31.99 -34.53
N SER A 214 2.05 -31.43 -33.97
CA SER A 214 0.83 -31.08 -34.71
C SER A 214 1.07 -29.93 -35.70
N LEU A 215 1.09 -30.22 -37.01
CA LEU A 215 1.29 -29.21 -38.08
C LEU A 215 0.27 -28.06 -38.00
N LYS A 216 -0.99 -28.37 -37.69
CA LYS A 216 -2.04 -27.35 -37.54
C LYS A 216 -1.72 -26.36 -36.41
N MET A 217 -1.15 -26.86 -35.32
CA MET A 217 -0.74 -26.07 -34.18
C MET A 217 0.49 -25.22 -34.50
N GLU A 218 1.48 -25.79 -35.18
CA GLU A 218 2.65 -25.06 -35.67
C GLU A 218 2.24 -23.89 -36.56
N ASP A 219 1.38 -24.14 -37.56
CA ASP A 219 0.87 -23.10 -38.47
C ASP A 219 0.12 -21.98 -37.73
N ALA A 220 -0.66 -22.34 -36.71
CA ALA A 220 -1.38 -21.37 -35.88
C ALA A 220 -0.41 -20.49 -35.07
N PHE A 221 0.63 -21.07 -34.47
CA PHE A 221 1.65 -20.33 -33.73
C PHE A 221 2.49 -19.44 -34.65
N VAL A 222 2.88 -19.95 -35.83
CA VAL A 222 3.62 -19.18 -36.84
C VAL A 222 2.80 -17.96 -37.28
N SER A 223 1.50 -18.14 -37.53
CA SER A 223 0.58 -17.05 -37.84
C SER A 223 0.49 -16.02 -36.70
N ALA A 224 0.55 -16.50 -35.45
CA ALA A 224 0.49 -15.69 -34.25
C ALA A 224 1.83 -15.05 -33.82
N LYS A 225 2.93 -15.27 -34.56
CA LYS A 225 4.29 -14.85 -34.14
C LYS A 225 4.40 -13.39 -33.69
N LYS A 226 3.70 -12.46 -34.35
CA LYS A 226 3.73 -11.02 -34.03
C LYS A 226 3.04 -10.69 -32.70
N ASN A 227 2.28 -11.62 -32.14
CA ASN A 227 1.51 -11.46 -30.92
C ASN A 227 2.25 -11.98 -29.68
N PHE A 228 3.34 -12.73 -29.85
CA PHE A 228 4.15 -13.20 -28.74
C PHE A 228 5.20 -12.16 -28.32
N LEU A 229 5.58 -12.19 -27.04
CA LEU A 229 6.62 -11.32 -26.50
C LEU A 229 8.02 -11.67 -27.06
N PRO A 230 8.69 -10.74 -27.77
CA PRO A 230 10.03 -10.99 -28.28
C PRO A 230 11.09 -10.66 -27.23
N TRP A 231 11.81 -11.67 -26.73
CA TRP A 231 12.89 -11.47 -25.75
C TRP A 231 13.95 -10.46 -26.22
N GLY A 232 14.29 -10.48 -27.51
CA GLY A 232 15.26 -9.52 -28.07
C GLY A 232 14.84 -8.05 -27.95
N LYS A 233 13.55 -7.72 -27.82
CA LYS A 233 13.13 -6.35 -27.48
C LYS A 233 13.31 -6.07 -25.99
N ILE A 234 12.91 -7.03 -25.15
CA ILE A 234 12.99 -6.95 -23.69
C ILE A 234 14.45 -6.77 -23.23
N SER A 235 15.35 -7.64 -23.71
CA SER A 235 16.78 -7.61 -23.41
C SER A 235 17.45 -6.29 -23.75
N ASN A 236 16.95 -5.61 -24.78
CA ASN A 236 17.45 -4.33 -25.26
C ASN A 236 16.61 -3.13 -24.80
N TYR A 237 15.70 -3.30 -23.83
CA TYR A 237 14.82 -2.23 -23.29
C TYR A 237 14.05 -1.44 -24.37
N ARG A 238 13.64 -2.12 -25.44
CA ARG A 238 12.83 -1.52 -26.50
C ARG A 238 11.35 -1.52 -26.13
N GLU A 239 10.62 -0.55 -26.65
CA GLU A 239 9.19 -0.44 -26.43
C GLU A 239 8.43 -1.75 -26.76
N ILE A 240 7.58 -2.15 -25.82
CA ILE A 240 6.65 -3.26 -25.97
C ILE A 240 5.25 -2.68 -26.10
N SER A 241 4.56 -3.06 -27.16
CA SER A 241 3.15 -2.68 -27.32
C SER A 241 2.33 -3.30 -26.19
N ALA A 242 1.44 -2.54 -25.58
CA ALA A 242 0.58 -3.10 -24.53
C ALA A 242 -0.34 -4.22 -25.05
N ASN A 243 -0.73 -4.17 -26.34
CA ASN A 243 -1.59 -5.16 -27.01
C ASN A 243 -2.89 -5.51 -26.26
N ASN A 244 -3.36 -4.61 -25.39
CA ASN A 244 -4.59 -4.74 -24.62
C ASN A 244 -5.01 -3.34 -24.13
N HIS A 245 -6.27 -2.98 -24.34
CA HIS A 245 -6.79 -1.66 -23.97
C HIS A 245 -6.75 -1.42 -22.45
N LYS A 246 -7.07 -2.42 -21.61
CA LYS A 246 -7.02 -2.28 -20.14
C LYS A 246 -5.60 -1.95 -19.68
N LEU A 247 -4.59 -2.61 -20.26
CA LEU A 247 -3.19 -2.33 -19.94
C LEU A 247 -2.75 -0.95 -20.42
N ARG A 248 -3.14 -0.52 -21.63
CA ARG A 248 -2.85 0.85 -22.11
C ARG A 248 -3.41 1.91 -21.17
N VAL A 249 -4.65 1.74 -20.74
CA VAL A 249 -5.33 2.62 -19.81
C VAL A 249 -4.60 2.65 -18.45
N LEU A 250 -4.25 1.49 -17.91
CA LEU A 250 -3.50 1.40 -16.65
C LEU A 250 -2.12 2.07 -16.76
N LEU A 251 -1.35 1.79 -17.82
CA LEU A 251 -0.02 2.39 -18.04
C LEU A 251 -0.14 3.91 -18.16
N LYS A 252 -1.14 4.39 -18.92
CA LYS A 252 -1.41 5.82 -19.08
C LYS A 252 -1.66 6.52 -17.76
N ASN A 253 -2.35 5.88 -16.81
CA ASN A 253 -2.70 6.50 -15.53
C ASN A 253 -1.64 6.30 -14.45
N ALA A 254 -1.06 5.10 -14.35
CA ALA A 254 -0.17 4.74 -13.24
C ALA A 254 1.29 5.16 -13.47
N ILE A 255 1.70 5.31 -14.74
CA ILE A 255 3.04 5.80 -15.16
C ILE A 255 2.94 7.25 -15.70
N LYS A 256 1.74 7.86 -15.66
CA LYS A 256 1.49 9.24 -16.08
C LYS A 256 2.46 10.23 -15.40
N ASP A 257 2.68 11.36 -16.07
CA ASP A 257 3.37 12.53 -15.50
C ASP A 257 4.75 12.15 -14.92
N GLU A 258 5.41 11.19 -15.56
CA GLU A 258 6.73 10.67 -15.18
C GLU A 258 6.81 10.03 -13.77
N ALA A 259 5.71 9.49 -13.25
CA ALA A 259 5.66 8.79 -11.97
C ALA A 259 6.67 7.63 -11.81
N TRP A 260 7.23 7.12 -12.92
CA TRP A 260 8.35 6.16 -12.91
C TRP A 260 9.63 6.72 -12.24
N LYS A 261 9.75 8.05 -12.09
CA LYS A 261 10.84 8.74 -11.37
C LYS A 261 10.68 8.69 -9.85
N LEU A 262 9.47 8.40 -9.34
CA LEU A 262 9.20 8.36 -7.90
C LEU A 262 9.85 7.11 -7.29
N LEU A 263 10.61 7.32 -6.20
CA LEU A 263 11.05 6.28 -5.28
C LEU A 263 10.05 6.12 -4.12
N TRP A 264 9.31 7.18 -3.81
CA TRP A 264 8.17 7.21 -2.89
C TRP A 264 7.12 8.22 -3.37
N ILE A 265 5.90 8.11 -2.84
CA ILE A 265 4.81 9.05 -3.12
C ILE A 265 5.06 10.38 -2.41
N PRO A 266 4.77 11.54 -3.02
CA PRO A 266 4.84 12.83 -2.33
C PRO A 266 4.04 12.81 -1.01
N PRO A 267 4.56 13.41 0.09
CA PRO A 267 3.82 13.46 1.34
C PRO A 267 2.53 14.26 1.17
N SER A 268 1.49 13.86 1.90
CA SER A 268 0.20 14.55 1.90
C SER A 268 0.30 15.99 2.46
N PHE A 269 1.35 16.28 3.23
CA PHE A 269 1.56 17.58 3.86
C PHE A 269 3.03 18.06 3.81
N PRO A 270 3.52 18.55 2.65
CA PRO A 270 4.91 18.99 2.49
C PRO A 270 5.24 20.21 3.35
N TYR A 271 6.50 20.29 3.83
CA TYR A 271 6.96 21.42 4.67
C TYR A 271 7.52 22.58 3.85
N TYR A 272 7.80 22.35 2.58
CA TYR A 272 8.27 23.37 1.64
C TYR A 272 7.91 22.97 0.21
N ARG A 273 7.83 23.95 -0.67
CA ARG A 273 7.65 23.75 -2.12
C ARG A 273 8.98 23.34 -2.73
N SER A 274 9.00 22.18 -3.38
CA SER A 274 10.26 21.62 -3.89
C SER A 274 10.70 22.26 -5.21
N ASN A 275 9.74 22.81 -5.96
CA ASN A 275 9.87 23.23 -7.36
C ASN A 275 10.50 22.12 -8.22
N SER A 276 10.07 20.88 -7.98
CA SER A 276 10.57 19.67 -8.66
C SER A 276 9.41 18.85 -9.21
N PHE A 277 9.72 17.78 -9.95
CA PHE A 277 8.71 16.86 -10.50
C PHE A 277 7.80 16.19 -9.44
N PHE A 278 8.17 16.26 -8.14
CA PHE A 278 7.28 15.82 -7.05
C PHE A 278 6.03 16.71 -6.94
N ASP A 279 6.15 18.01 -7.21
CA ASP A 279 5.05 18.97 -7.07
C ASP A 279 3.98 18.73 -8.17
N ASP A 280 4.40 18.28 -9.36
CA ASP A 280 3.48 17.87 -10.44
C ASP A 280 2.71 16.56 -10.11
N LEU A 281 3.16 15.83 -9.10
CA LEU A 281 2.65 14.53 -8.69
C LEU A 281 1.98 14.55 -7.30
N GLU A 282 1.67 15.73 -6.73
CA GLU A 282 1.03 15.87 -5.42
C GLU A 282 -0.27 15.04 -5.29
N GLU A 283 -1.03 14.89 -6.37
CA GLU A 283 -2.27 14.09 -6.39
C GLU A 283 -2.03 12.58 -6.59
N TYR A 284 -0.80 12.13 -6.90
CA TYR A 284 -0.48 10.73 -7.19
C TYR A 284 -0.87 9.78 -6.06
N THR A 285 -1.32 8.58 -6.43
CA THR A 285 -1.68 7.51 -5.51
C THR A 285 -1.32 6.16 -6.10
N LYS A 286 -1.04 5.18 -5.24
CA LYS A 286 -0.92 3.78 -5.66
C LYS A 286 -2.23 3.27 -6.23
N SER A 287 -2.12 2.21 -7.04
CA SER A 287 -3.25 1.53 -7.68
C SER A 287 -3.35 0.07 -7.24
N LEU A 288 -4.53 -0.33 -6.74
CA LEU A 288 -4.88 -1.70 -6.40
C LEU A 288 -5.76 -2.32 -7.50
N ILE A 289 -5.40 -3.48 -8.01
CA ILE A 289 -6.05 -4.08 -9.19
C ILE A 289 -6.62 -5.44 -8.83
N PHE A 290 -7.93 -5.62 -9.05
CA PHE A 290 -8.62 -6.89 -8.84
C PHE A 290 -8.99 -7.56 -10.16
N SER A 291 -8.47 -8.76 -10.37
CA SER A 291 -8.76 -9.60 -11.52
C SER A 291 -9.46 -10.90 -11.12
N SER A 292 -10.28 -11.45 -12.02
CA SER A 292 -10.85 -12.79 -11.85
C SER A 292 -9.87 -13.91 -12.23
N TRP A 293 -8.76 -13.58 -12.90
CA TRP A 293 -7.85 -14.56 -13.51
C TRP A 293 -6.43 -14.47 -12.93
N LYS A 294 -5.86 -15.63 -12.53
CA LYS A 294 -4.50 -15.74 -11.93
C LYS A 294 -3.37 -15.26 -12.86
N VAL A 295 -3.53 -15.36 -14.19
CA VAL A 295 -2.53 -14.88 -15.17
C VAL A 295 -2.35 -13.36 -15.12
N VAL A 296 -3.40 -12.60 -14.80
CA VAL A 296 -3.41 -11.14 -14.93
C VAL A 296 -2.45 -10.45 -13.96
N PRO A 297 -2.44 -10.74 -12.64
CA PRO A 297 -1.48 -10.13 -11.73
C PRO A 297 -0.03 -10.26 -12.17
N LYS A 298 0.34 -11.43 -12.72
CA LYS A 298 1.66 -11.70 -13.25
C LYS A 298 1.97 -10.83 -14.46
N THR A 299 1.06 -10.78 -15.44
CA THR A 299 1.18 -9.93 -16.63
C THR A 299 1.34 -8.46 -16.28
N ILE A 300 0.50 -7.93 -15.38
CA ILE A 300 0.54 -6.52 -14.97
C ILE A 300 1.85 -6.21 -14.23
N ALA A 301 2.24 -7.04 -13.26
CA ALA A 301 3.46 -6.84 -12.48
C ALA A 301 4.70 -6.78 -13.39
N SER A 302 4.80 -7.71 -14.35
CA SER A 302 5.91 -7.77 -15.30
C SER A 302 5.93 -6.61 -16.29
N LEU A 303 4.83 -6.32 -16.97
CA LEU A 303 4.80 -5.31 -18.05
C LEU A 303 4.86 -3.88 -17.51
N CYS A 304 4.18 -3.56 -16.41
CA CYS A 304 4.25 -2.22 -15.81
C CYS A 304 5.64 -1.96 -15.21
N SER A 305 6.27 -2.96 -14.60
CA SER A 305 7.64 -2.83 -14.07
C SER A 305 8.66 -2.68 -15.18
N TYR A 306 8.53 -3.45 -16.26
CA TYR A 306 9.38 -3.31 -17.44
C TYR A 306 9.28 -1.90 -18.04
N GLU A 307 8.06 -1.36 -18.18
CA GLU A 307 7.88 -0.03 -18.75
C GLU A 307 8.46 1.07 -17.85
N ALA A 308 8.27 0.99 -16.53
CA ALA A 308 8.89 1.93 -15.60
C ALA A 308 10.43 1.84 -15.65
N GLU A 309 10.99 0.63 -15.69
CA GLU A 309 12.43 0.42 -15.80
C GLU A 309 13.00 0.92 -17.13
N ARG A 310 12.31 0.66 -18.25
CA ARG A 310 12.69 1.15 -19.57
C ARG A 310 12.81 2.68 -19.59
N ASN A 311 11.86 3.38 -18.97
CA ASN A 311 11.88 4.84 -18.89
C ASN A 311 13.00 5.37 -17.97
N ALA A 312 13.35 4.60 -16.93
CA ALA A 312 14.44 4.92 -16.02
C ALA A 312 15.83 4.72 -16.65
N LYS A 313 16.00 3.70 -17.50
CA LYS A 313 17.30 3.30 -18.05
C LYS A 313 18.02 4.42 -18.79
N ASP A 314 19.32 4.60 -18.49
CA ASP A 314 20.21 5.49 -19.22
C ASP A 314 21.10 4.70 -20.18
N PHE A 315 20.69 4.67 -21.46
CA PHE A 315 21.40 3.93 -22.51
C PHE A 315 22.83 4.45 -22.78
N ASN A 316 23.19 5.66 -22.35
CA ASN A 316 24.50 6.25 -22.61
C ASN A 316 25.54 5.90 -21.53
N GLN A 317 25.10 5.49 -20.33
CA GLN A 317 25.98 5.25 -19.18
C GLN A 317 25.94 3.80 -18.68
N GLU A 318 24.99 2.99 -19.16
CA GLU A 318 24.62 1.72 -18.52
C GLU A 318 24.68 0.51 -19.45
N GLU A 319 25.46 -0.49 -19.04
CA GLU A 319 25.63 -1.76 -19.76
C GLU A 319 24.78 -2.91 -19.16
N TYR A 320 23.86 -2.65 -18.21
CA TYR A 320 23.07 -3.73 -17.61
C TYR A 320 21.85 -4.15 -18.45
N GLY A 321 21.61 -5.46 -18.54
CA GLY A 321 20.66 -6.08 -19.46
C GLY A 321 19.79 -7.17 -18.82
N TYR A 322 18.62 -7.43 -19.40
CA TYR A 322 17.90 -8.69 -19.13
C TYR A 322 18.64 -9.86 -19.80
N GLY A 323 19.05 -10.87 -19.02
CA GLY A 323 19.62 -12.13 -19.53
C GLY A 323 21.14 -12.30 -19.54
N GLY A 324 21.91 -11.44 -18.87
CA GLY A 324 23.38 -11.53 -18.82
C GLY A 324 23.97 -12.05 -17.50
N THR A 325 25.12 -12.72 -17.61
CA THR A 325 26.11 -12.98 -16.53
C THR A 325 26.80 -11.70 -16.02
N GLU A 326 26.58 -10.57 -16.69
CA GLU A 326 27.08 -9.23 -16.36
C GLU A 326 26.28 -8.56 -15.23
N ARG A 327 26.09 -9.27 -14.10
CA ARG A 327 25.68 -8.63 -12.85
C ARG A 327 26.87 -7.77 -12.38
N ARG A 328 26.87 -6.47 -12.72
CA ARG A 328 27.89 -5.52 -12.22
C ARG A 328 27.93 -5.56 -10.69
N LYS A 329 29.14 -5.51 -10.14
CA LYS A 329 29.40 -5.05 -8.77
C LYS A 329 28.90 -3.60 -8.68
N ILE A 330 27.73 -3.38 -8.07
CA ILE A 330 27.24 -2.03 -7.78
C ILE A 330 28.31 -1.34 -6.93
N LYS A 331 28.87 -0.22 -7.41
CA LYS A 331 29.95 0.50 -6.71
C LYS A 331 29.40 1.64 -5.86
N GLU A 332 28.22 2.14 -6.20
CA GLU A 332 27.49 3.17 -5.50
C GLU A 332 27.18 2.74 -4.07
N LEU A 333 27.44 3.63 -3.12
CA LEU A 333 27.21 3.41 -1.69
C LEU A 333 27.92 2.15 -1.14
N ASN A 334 29.01 1.72 -1.78
CA ASN A 334 29.89 0.70 -1.23
C ASN A 334 30.86 1.33 -0.23
N PHE A 335 30.94 0.75 0.97
CA PHE A 335 31.90 1.15 2.00
C PHE A 335 33.27 0.56 1.65
N ALA A 336 34.01 1.20 0.76
CA ALA A 336 35.29 0.69 0.27
C ALA A 336 36.47 0.94 1.22
N ILE A 337 37.38 -0.01 1.31
CA ILE A 337 38.71 0.13 1.92
C ILE A 337 39.75 0.34 0.82
N LYS A 338 40.69 1.28 1.03
CA LYS A 338 41.87 1.48 0.19
C LYS A 338 43.09 1.61 1.09
N GLU A 339 44.14 0.82 0.82
CA GLU A 339 45.38 0.82 1.63
C GLU A 339 45.09 0.62 3.14
N ASP A 340 44.27 -0.38 3.46
CA ASP A 340 43.81 -0.72 4.82
C ASP A 340 43.08 0.41 5.58
N LYS A 341 42.64 1.46 4.86
CA LYS A 341 41.88 2.58 5.43
C LYS A 341 40.52 2.77 4.78
N PRO A 342 39.49 3.20 5.55
CA PRO A 342 38.19 3.58 5.00
C PRO A 342 38.30 4.71 3.95
N ALA A 343 37.99 4.40 2.69
CA ALA A 343 38.10 5.35 1.59
C ALA A 343 36.80 6.12 1.33
N SER A 344 35.65 5.58 1.76
CA SER A 344 34.31 6.09 1.44
C SER A 344 33.63 6.82 2.61
N MET A 345 34.41 7.54 3.43
CA MET A 345 33.92 8.19 4.65
C MET A 345 32.78 9.20 4.41
N ASN A 346 32.69 9.83 3.24
CA ASN A 346 31.59 10.75 2.92
C ASN A 346 30.21 10.07 2.90
N LEU A 347 30.12 8.74 2.78
CA LEU A 347 28.85 8.01 2.88
C LEU A 347 28.21 8.15 4.27
N ILE A 348 29.00 8.37 5.32
CA ILE A 348 28.53 8.62 6.69
C ILE A 348 27.54 9.79 6.75
N THR A 349 27.61 10.75 5.83
CA THR A 349 26.65 11.86 5.73
C THR A 349 25.20 11.41 5.54
N LEU A 350 24.98 10.23 4.96
CA LEU A 350 23.65 9.63 4.77
C LEU A 350 23.24 8.71 5.94
N PHE A 351 24.21 8.08 6.60
CA PHE A 351 23.97 6.94 7.51
C PHE A 351 24.21 7.25 9.00
N TYR A 352 24.84 8.38 9.33
CA TYR A 352 25.06 8.78 10.72
C TYR A 352 23.92 9.68 11.23
N PRO A 353 23.19 9.25 12.26
CA PRO A 353 22.07 10.01 12.83
C PRO A 353 22.60 11.12 13.75
N CYS A 354 23.11 12.20 13.15
CA CYS A 354 23.70 13.33 13.89
C CYS A 354 22.67 13.97 14.82
N MET A 355 22.90 13.86 16.13
CA MET A 355 21.99 14.31 17.18
C MET A 355 21.83 15.82 17.18
N THR A 356 22.91 16.55 16.91
CA THR A 356 22.91 18.02 16.87
C THR A 356 22.00 18.54 15.78
N LEU A 357 22.13 18.02 14.56
CA LEU A 357 21.28 18.43 13.45
C LEU A 357 19.83 18.02 13.67
N ALA A 358 19.56 16.80 14.18
CA ALA A 358 18.21 16.36 14.46
C ALA A 358 17.50 17.21 15.52
N LYS A 359 18.18 17.55 16.63
CA LYS A 359 17.61 18.34 17.73
C LYS A 359 17.48 19.83 17.45
N ARG A 360 18.50 20.44 16.82
CA ARG A 360 18.60 21.90 16.69
C ARG A 360 18.00 22.44 15.39
N ILE A 361 17.84 21.59 14.38
CA ILE A 361 17.23 21.94 13.11
C ILE A 361 15.94 21.14 12.96
N ASN A 362 14.79 21.81 12.92
CA ASN A 362 13.48 21.20 12.70
C ASN A 362 12.80 21.88 11.50
N PRO A 363 12.70 21.21 10.34
CA PRO A 363 12.09 21.77 9.13
C PRO A 363 10.64 22.22 9.31
N LEU A 364 9.82 21.49 10.09
CA LEU A 364 8.45 21.88 10.40
C LEU A 364 8.39 23.22 11.14
N LYS A 365 9.27 23.42 12.15
CA LYS A 365 9.32 24.71 12.88
C LYS A 365 9.76 25.86 11.99
N ILE A 366 10.69 25.60 11.05
CA ILE A 366 11.11 26.61 10.07
C ILE A 366 9.93 26.96 9.15
N ALA A 367 9.21 25.96 8.66
CA ALA A 367 8.00 26.17 7.85
C ALA A 367 6.91 26.93 8.61
N GLN A 368 6.68 26.64 9.89
CA GLN A 368 5.72 27.36 10.74
C GLN A 368 6.11 28.83 10.92
N ASN A 369 7.38 29.12 11.21
CA ASN A 369 7.85 30.50 11.35
C ASN A 369 7.73 31.26 10.04
N HIS A 370 8.17 30.66 8.93
CA HIS A 370 8.05 31.25 7.60
C HIS A 370 6.58 31.49 7.21
N MET A 371 5.67 30.56 7.53
CA MET A 371 4.23 30.73 7.28
C MET A 371 3.65 31.91 8.07
N LYS A 372 4.06 32.10 9.33
CA LYS A 372 3.63 33.24 10.16
C LYS A 372 4.12 34.58 9.64
N GLU A 373 5.34 34.62 9.11
CA GLU A 373 5.97 35.84 8.60
C GLU A 373 5.48 36.19 7.19
N ASN A 374 5.37 35.20 6.31
CA ASN A 374 5.19 35.41 4.86
C ASN A 374 3.85 34.91 4.30
N GLY A 375 3.01 34.24 5.11
CA GLY A 375 1.70 33.73 4.69
C GLY A 375 1.74 32.61 3.64
N SER A 376 2.92 32.01 3.41
CA SER A 376 3.10 30.92 2.43
C SER A 376 4.20 29.94 2.85
N LEU A 377 4.18 28.76 2.26
CA LEU A 377 5.25 27.77 2.44
C LEU A 377 6.56 28.28 1.82
N PRO A 378 7.71 28.10 2.50
CA PRO A 378 9.01 28.37 1.91
C PRO A 378 9.27 27.46 0.71
N SER A 379 10.09 27.92 -0.22
CA SER A 379 10.73 27.08 -1.23
C SER A 379 11.85 26.24 -0.63
N ALA A 380 12.28 25.20 -1.32
CA ALA A 380 13.42 24.37 -0.90
C ALA A 380 14.69 25.20 -0.69
N THR A 381 14.93 26.21 -1.54
CA THR A 381 16.11 27.09 -1.43
C THR A 381 16.04 28.02 -0.22
N GLU A 382 14.86 28.57 0.10
CA GLU A 382 14.63 29.35 1.32
C GLU A 382 14.81 28.48 2.57
N MET A 383 14.26 27.26 2.56
CA MET A 383 14.46 26.27 3.63
C MET A 383 15.95 25.95 3.83
N GLU A 384 16.69 25.69 2.75
CA GLU A 384 18.13 25.43 2.81
C GLU A 384 18.92 26.62 3.36
N ASN A 385 18.58 27.85 2.96
CA ASN A 385 19.25 29.07 3.41
C ASN A 385 19.01 29.35 4.90
N GLU A 386 17.79 29.17 5.39
CA GLU A 386 17.45 29.29 6.80
C GLU A 386 18.20 28.27 7.65
N ILE A 387 18.27 27.02 7.18
CA ILE A 387 19.04 25.97 7.85
C ILE A 387 20.54 26.31 7.83
N LYS A 388 21.07 26.78 6.70
CA LYS A 388 22.46 27.19 6.55
C LYS A 388 22.82 28.30 7.56
N TYR A 389 21.96 29.30 7.73
CA TYR A 389 22.14 30.36 8.71
C TYR A 389 22.15 29.80 10.15
N LYS A 390 21.19 28.94 10.50
CA LYS A 390 21.15 28.29 11.82
C LYS A 390 22.41 27.44 12.09
N ILE A 391 22.89 26.70 11.10
CA ILE A 391 24.11 25.88 11.24
C ILE A 391 25.34 26.77 11.41
N ARG A 392 25.46 27.88 10.66
CA ARG A 392 26.54 28.87 10.86
C ARG A 392 26.55 29.36 12.30
N ASN A 393 25.41 29.81 12.82
CA ASN A 393 25.30 30.29 14.20
C ASN A 393 25.70 29.21 15.22
N ILE A 394 25.35 27.94 14.99
CA ILE A 394 25.78 26.83 15.85
C ILE A 394 27.31 26.70 15.83
N LEU A 395 27.92 26.70 14.65
CA LEU A 395 29.37 26.50 14.50
C LEU A 395 30.20 27.70 14.99
N GLU A 396 29.67 28.92 14.90
CA GLU A 396 30.29 30.14 15.43
C GLU A 396 30.48 30.11 16.96
N THR A 397 29.64 29.35 17.67
CA THR A 397 29.80 29.14 19.13
C THR A 397 30.92 28.14 19.48
N THR A 398 31.62 27.61 18.50
CA THR A 398 32.63 26.55 18.68
C THR A 398 34.01 27.01 18.23
N VAL A 399 35.01 26.16 18.50
CA VAL A 399 36.39 26.35 18.02
C VAL A 399 36.54 26.29 16.50
N LEU A 400 35.48 25.90 15.76
CA LEU A 400 35.48 25.91 14.29
C LEU A 400 35.34 27.33 13.71
N ARG A 401 34.83 28.29 14.49
CA ARG A 401 34.53 29.66 14.01
C ARG A 401 35.71 30.30 13.28
N ASP A 402 36.92 30.07 13.77
CA ASP A 402 38.16 30.67 13.25
C ASP A 402 38.54 30.10 11.87
N LYS A 403 37.94 28.98 11.46
CA LYS A 403 38.17 28.32 10.16
C LYS A 403 37.01 28.46 9.18
N LEU A 404 35.80 28.85 9.61
CA LEU A 404 34.61 28.84 8.75
C LEU A 404 34.79 29.65 7.45
N ASP A 405 35.50 30.77 7.54
CA ASP A 405 35.76 31.68 6.42
C ASP A 405 37.25 31.67 5.99
N SER A 406 38.00 30.63 6.39
CA SER A 406 39.44 30.50 6.05
C SER A 406 39.66 30.11 4.58
N GLU A 407 40.66 30.73 3.95
CA GLU A 407 41.04 30.46 2.56
C GLU A 407 42.26 29.53 2.46
N GLY A 408 42.28 28.64 1.47
CA GLY A 408 43.41 27.75 1.18
C GLY A 408 42.99 26.36 0.69
N THR A 409 43.91 25.39 0.77
CA THR A 409 43.65 24.00 0.35
C THR A 409 42.57 23.37 1.23
N THR A 410 41.48 22.97 0.59
CA THR A 410 40.29 22.45 1.29
C THR A 410 40.40 20.96 1.59
N ASP A 411 39.94 20.55 2.76
CA ASP A 411 39.87 19.15 3.18
C ASP A 411 38.42 18.64 3.09
N GLN A 412 38.14 17.72 2.16
CA GLN A 412 36.79 17.18 2.00
C GLN A 412 36.31 16.34 3.19
N ARG A 413 37.20 15.92 4.10
CA ARG A 413 36.80 15.20 5.33
C ARG A 413 35.85 16.01 6.20
N TRP A 414 35.85 17.34 6.07
CA TRP A 414 34.94 18.23 6.78
C TRP A 414 33.45 17.87 6.60
N TYR A 415 33.02 17.27 5.49
CA TYR A 415 31.61 16.92 5.30
C TYR A 415 31.08 15.91 6.32
N TRP A 416 31.83 14.83 6.58
CA TRP A 416 31.44 13.84 7.61
C TRP A 416 31.97 14.23 8.99
N ALA A 417 33.17 14.83 9.06
CA ALA A 417 33.81 15.17 10.31
C ALA A 417 33.06 16.27 11.09
N SER A 418 32.39 17.20 10.39
CA SER A 418 31.57 18.22 11.04
C SER A 418 30.40 17.63 11.82
N LEU A 419 29.83 16.50 11.38
CA LEU A 419 28.71 15.84 12.05
C LEU A 419 29.15 15.31 13.42
N ILE A 420 30.25 14.57 13.43
CA ILE A 420 30.79 13.99 14.65
C ILE A 420 31.43 15.06 15.55
N PHE A 421 31.99 16.13 14.98
CA PHE A 421 32.45 17.30 15.73
C PHE A 421 31.32 17.99 16.48
N MET A 422 30.20 18.29 15.82
CA MET A 422 29.05 18.92 16.47
C MET A 422 28.52 18.05 17.62
N ASP A 423 28.37 16.76 17.38
CA ASP A 423 27.90 15.80 18.38
C ASP A 423 28.88 15.63 19.55
N ARG A 424 30.19 15.68 19.27
CA ARG A 424 31.26 15.71 20.27
C ARG A 424 31.20 16.95 21.15
N VAL A 425 30.93 18.12 20.58
CA VAL A 425 30.85 19.40 21.31
C VAL A 425 29.58 19.50 22.14
N PHE A 426 28.42 19.13 21.58
CA PHE A 426 27.13 19.41 22.22
C PHE A 426 26.49 18.22 22.94
N TYR A 427 26.84 16.97 22.60
CA TYR A 427 26.21 15.76 23.14
C TYR A 427 27.19 14.61 23.42
N ARG A 428 28.41 14.95 23.87
CA ARG A 428 29.51 14.02 24.20
C ARG A 428 29.03 12.75 24.90
N ASP A 429 28.33 12.88 26.02
CA ASP A 429 28.05 11.73 26.88
C ASP A 429 27.09 10.74 26.23
N LYS A 430 26.10 11.24 25.47
CA LYS A 430 25.13 10.41 24.75
C LYS A 430 25.74 9.64 23.59
N ILE A 431 26.64 10.27 22.85
CA ILE A 431 27.32 9.60 21.75
C ILE A 431 28.41 8.65 22.26
N LYS A 432 29.09 9.01 23.36
CA LYS A 432 30.02 8.12 24.05
C LYS A 432 29.32 6.87 24.58
N GLU A 433 28.14 7.02 25.19
CA GLU A 433 27.29 5.91 25.64
C GLU A 433 27.03 4.94 24.48
N TRP A 434 26.59 5.46 23.33
CA TRP A 434 26.29 4.63 22.15
C TRP A 434 27.53 3.93 21.57
N PHE A 435 28.66 4.63 21.43
CA PHE A 435 29.90 4.03 20.92
C PHE A 435 30.58 3.07 21.89
N SER A 436 30.30 3.18 23.19
CA SER A 436 30.86 2.29 24.22
C SER A 436 30.15 0.93 24.31
N LEU A 437 29.06 0.73 23.57
CA LEU A 437 28.35 -0.55 23.59
C LEU A 437 29.25 -1.69 23.13
N ASN A 438 29.15 -2.83 23.83
CA ASN A 438 29.87 -4.05 23.44
C ASN A 438 29.35 -4.57 22.09
N GLY A 439 30.18 -5.30 21.35
CA GLY A 439 29.83 -5.93 20.07
C GLY A 439 28.70 -6.95 20.17
N SER A 440 28.39 -7.47 21.37
CA SER A 440 27.25 -8.36 21.62
C SER A 440 25.92 -7.62 21.81
N ASN A 441 25.92 -6.29 22.00
CA ASN A 441 24.70 -5.52 22.18
C ASN A 441 23.99 -5.33 20.83
N SER A 442 22.67 -5.55 20.79
CA SER A 442 21.85 -5.42 19.58
C SER A 442 21.89 -4.01 18.96
N TYR A 443 22.08 -2.97 19.77
CA TYR A 443 22.11 -1.57 19.34
C TYR A 443 23.50 -1.03 19.00
N ASN A 444 24.52 -1.89 19.01
CA ASN A 444 25.85 -1.48 18.60
C ASN A 444 25.83 -1.04 17.13
N PHE A 445 26.35 0.16 16.85
CA PHE A 445 26.32 0.74 15.52
C PHE A 445 27.03 -0.14 14.46
N LYS A 446 28.09 -0.86 14.86
CA LYS A 446 28.86 -1.76 13.98
C LYS A 446 28.09 -3.03 13.60
N ASN A 447 26.99 -3.36 14.30
CA ASN A 447 26.18 -4.56 14.04
C ASN A 447 25.13 -4.38 12.93
N LEU A 448 24.90 -3.16 12.42
CA LEU A 448 23.88 -2.90 11.39
C LEU A 448 24.04 -3.76 10.12
N ASN A 449 25.28 -4.04 9.70
CA ASN A 449 25.50 -4.82 8.47
C ASN A 449 25.19 -6.32 8.61
N LYS A 450 25.20 -6.86 9.84
CA LYS A 450 24.99 -8.30 10.06
C LYS A 450 23.54 -8.74 9.84
N LYS A 451 22.56 -7.86 10.14
CA LYS A 451 21.13 -8.14 9.90
C LYS A 451 20.74 -8.03 8.43
N SER A 452 21.35 -7.13 7.64
CA SER A 452 20.98 -6.92 6.24
C SER A 452 21.52 -7.97 5.27
N ASP A 453 22.66 -8.61 5.58
CA ASP A 453 23.27 -9.60 4.68
C ASP A 453 22.56 -10.98 4.76
N GLU A 454 22.05 -11.39 5.93
CA GLU A 454 21.33 -12.68 6.09
C GLU A 454 20.03 -12.75 5.26
N ASP A 455 19.27 -11.66 5.13
CA ASP A 455 18.03 -11.62 4.33
C ASP A 455 18.30 -11.45 2.81
N THR A 456 19.49 -11.00 2.42
CA THR A 456 19.86 -10.77 1.01
C THR A 456 20.43 -12.05 0.35
N GLU A 457 21.01 -12.96 1.15
CA GLU A 457 21.69 -14.19 0.67
C GLU A 457 20.75 -15.26 0.06
N GLY A 458 19.43 -15.19 0.30
CA GLY A 458 18.46 -16.21 -0.11
C GLY A 458 18.23 -16.44 -1.63
N ASP A 459 18.70 -15.59 -2.56
CA ASP A 459 18.58 -15.84 -4.02
C ASP A 459 19.80 -16.53 -4.65
N LEU A 460 20.87 -16.78 -3.88
CA LEU A 460 22.15 -17.19 -4.46
C LEU A 460 22.46 -18.65 -4.16
N ARG A 461 21.70 -19.58 -4.77
CA ARG A 461 22.18 -20.97 -5.01
C ARG A 461 23.27 -21.05 -6.09
N GLN A 462 24.10 -20.02 -6.20
CA GLN A 462 25.50 -20.11 -6.59
C GLN A 462 26.28 -19.24 -5.61
N ALA A 463 26.91 -19.89 -4.63
CA ALA A 463 27.79 -19.28 -3.66
C ALA A 463 28.85 -18.40 -4.35
N LYS A 464 28.66 -17.08 -4.30
CA LYS A 464 29.74 -16.09 -4.43
C LYS A 464 29.50 -15.04 -3.36
N LYS A 465 30.31 -15.14 -2.30
CA LYS A 465 30.47 -14.16 -1.21
C LYS A 465 30.22 -12.75 -1.73
N SER A 466 29.15 -12.09 -1.30
CA SER A 466 29.12 -10.63 -1.30
C SER A 466 30.36 -10.18 -0.52
N GLU A 467 31.10 -9.20 -1.05
CA GLU A 467 32.18 -8.60 -0.29
C GLU A 467 31.58 -8.07 1.01
N PRO A 468 32.12 -8.44 2.19
CA PRO A 468 31.57 -7.97 3.47
C PRO A 468 31.57 -6.44 3.46
N SER A 469 30.43 -5.81 3.79
CA SER A 469 30.43 -4.36 3.88
C SER A 469 31.41 -3.93 4.96
N HIS A 470 32.40 -3.12 4.58
CA HIS A 470 33.38 -2.58 5.53
C HIS A 470 32.83 -1.44 6.38
N PHE A 471 31.52 -1.49 6.68
CA PHE A 471 30.83 -0.46 7.44
C PHE A 471 31.40 -0.34 8.86
N ALA A 472 31.68 -1.48 9.51
CA ALA A 472 32.22 -1.51 10.87
C ALA A 472 33.58 -0.80 10.96
N GLU A 473 34.41 -0.89 9.93
CA GLU A 473 35.71 -0.21 9.81
C GLU A 473 35.51 1.31 9.64
N HIS A 474 34.52 1.75 8.85
CA HIS A 474 34.17 3.16 8.72
C HIS A 474 33.65 3.74 10.04
N ILE A 475 32.84 2.98 10.79
CA ILE A 475 32.37 3.37 12.12
C ILE A 475 33.51 3.39 13.14
N SER A 476 34.47 2.47 13.05
CA SER A 476 35.64 2.47 13.93
C SER A 476 36.50 3.73 13.70
N ASN A 477 36.71 4.13 12.45
CA ASN A 477 37.39 5.39 12.14
C ASN A 477 36.61 6.63 12.63
N LEU A 478 35.27 6.61 12.54
CA LEU A 478 34.41 7.67 13.10
C LEU A 478 34.56 7.75 14.63
N GLU A 479 34.59 6.61 15.31
CA GLU A 479 34.76 6.48 16.76
C GLU A 479 36.15 6.96 17.21
N GLU A 480 37.21 6.63 16.47
CA GLU A 480 38.56 7.14 16.72
C GLU A 480 38.61 8.66 16.62
N PHE A 481 38.02 9.22 15.56
CA PHE A 481 37.94 10.67 15.40
C PHE A 481 37.12 11.34 16.51
N PHE A 482 36.06 10.69 17.02
CA PHE A 482 35.27 11.17 18.15
C PHE A 482 36.06 11.20 19.48
N LYS A 483 37.11 10.38 19.64
CA LYS A 483 37.94 10.37 20.87
C LYS A 483 38.79 11.64 21.00
N LEU A 484 39.09 12.30 19.90
CA LEU A 484 39.86 13.54 19.89
C LEU A 484 39.10 14.68 20.60
N GLU A 485 39.85 15.63 21.15
CA GLU A 485 39.26 16.87 21.67
C GLU A 485 38.95 17.84 20.51
N PRO A 486 37.91 18.69 20.60
CA PRO A 486 37.45 19.53 19.48
C PRO A 486 38.56 20.35 18.81
N LEU A 487 39.48 20.92 19.60
CA LEU A 487 40.63 21.67 19.07
C LEU A 487 41.60 20.79 18.27
N GLN A 488 41.79 19.53 18.67
CA GLN A 488 42.63 18.59 17.96
C GLN A 488 41.99 18.17 16.65
N MET A 489 40.67 17.90 16.64
CA MET A 489 39.91 17.59 15.42
C MET A 489 40.06 18.71 14.38
N VAL A 490 39.91 19.97 14.80
CA VAL A 490 40.06 21.14 13.92
C VAL A 490 41.51 21.28 13.40
N LYS A 491 42.53 20.94 14.22
CA LYS A 491 43.94 20.99 13.82
C LYS A 491 44.33 19.88 12.84
N GLU A 492 43.78 18.68 13.00
CA GLU A 492 44.05 17.53 12.14
C GLU A 492 43.43 17.70 10.73
N LEU A 493 42.32 18.42 10.65
CA LEU A 493 41.66 18.76 9.40
C LEU A 493 42.24 20.04 8.79
N GLY A 494 42.32 20.09 7.45
CA GLY A 494 42.71 21.29 6.71
C GLY A 494 41.65 22.41 6.77
N ASN A 495 41.58 23.26 5.74
CA ASN A 495 40.52 24.29 5.66
C ASN A 495 39.20 23.67 5.19
N PRO A 496 38.04 24.14 5.70
CA PRO A 496 36.73 23.65 5.25
C PRO A 496 36.47 24.00 3.77
N PRO A 497 35.77 23.13 3.03
CA PRO A 497 35.28 23.45 1.69
C PRO A 497 34.34 24.67 1.73
N LYS A 498 34.39 25.53 0.70
CA LYS A 498 33.52 26.73 0.60
C LYS A 498 32.02 26.38 0.62
N ASP A 499 31.66 25.19 0.14
CA ASP A 499 30.29 24.68 0.13
C ASP A 499 29.90 23.94 1.43
N LEU A 500 30.76 23.87 2.45
CA LEU A 500 30.52 23.07 3.67
C LEU A 500 29.16 23.38 4.31
N LEU A 501 28.86 24.66 4.56
CA LEU A 501 27.60 25.05 5.20
C LEU A 501 26.37 24.71 4.32
N SER A 502 26.52 24.77 3.00
CA SER A 502 25.46 24.37 2.07
C SER A 502 25.26 22.85 2.07
N ILE A 503 26.34 22.07 2.15
CA ILE A 503 26.23 20.61 2.26
C ILE A 503 25.66 20.21 3.62
N LEU A 504 26.07 20.86 4.72
CA LEU A 504 25.52 20.59 6.05
C LEU A 504 24.04 20.94 6.15
N SER A 505 23.56 22.00 5.47
CA SER A 505 22.14 22.29 5.43
C SER A 505 21.35 21.21 4.70
N LYS A 506 21.87 20.69 3.58
CA LYS A 506 21.28 19.55 2.87
C LYS A 506 21.29 18.27 3.69
N ILE A 507 22.37 17.98 4.42
CA ILE A 507 22.43 16.84 5.36
C ILE A 507 21.38 17.00 6.46
N ALA A 508 21.27 18.18 7.08
CA ALA A 508 20.30 18.44 8.14
C ALA A 508 18.85 18.30 7.67
N LEU A 509 18.57 18.70 6.43
CA LEU A 509 17.24 18.65 5.82
C LEU A 509 16.88 17.24 5.33
N ALA A 510 17.84 16.51 4.73
CA ALA A 510 17.52 15.41 3.83
C ALA A 510 18.43 14.17 3.93
N SER A 511 19.34 14.11 4.91
CA SER A 511 20.00 12.85 5.26
C SER A 511 18.96 11.88 5.83
N PRO A 512 18.83 10.64 5.31
CA PRO A 512 17.85 9.70 5.81
C PRO A 512 18.08 9.34 7.28
N ALA A 513 19.34 9.27 7.74
CA ALA A 513 19.62 9.02 9.16
C ALA A 513 19.20 10.20 10.07
N VAL A 514 19.46 11.45 9.66
CA VAL A 514 19.08 12.64 10.45
C VAL A 514 17.56 12.83 10.46
N ALA A 515 16.90 12.65 9.30
CA ALA A 515 15.45 12.77 9.18
C ALA A 515 14.73 11.68 9.99
N SER A 516 15.22 10.43 9.92
CA SER A 516 14.69 9.31 10.71
C SER A 516 14.90 9.52 12.21
N LEU A 517 16.06 10.02 12.63
CA LEU A 517 16.30 10.35 14.05
C LEU A 517 15.32 11.42 14.55
N ARG A 518 15.08 12.46 13.75
CA ARG A 518 14.14 13.52 14.09
C ARG A 518 12.72 12.97 14.24
N ALA A 519 12.24 12.20 13.26
CA ALA A 519 10.89 11.63 13.27
C ALA A 519 10.70 10.61 14.41
N LEU A 520 11.64 9.67 14.60
CA LEU A 520 11.57 8.68 15.68
C LEU A 520 11.64 9.32 17.08
N SER A 521 12.33 10.45 17.21
CA SER A 521 12.46 11.13 18.50
C SER A 521 11.14 11.67 19.05
N GLU A 522 10.10 11.82 18.21
CA GLU A 522 8.74 12.15 18.69
C GLU A 522 8.11 11.02 19.51
N TYR A 523 8.58 9.78 19.35
CA TYR A 523 8.09 8.58 20.04
C TYR A 523 9.00 8.15 21.19
N SER A 524 10.00 8.97 21.54
CA SER A 524 10.97 8.69 22.61
C SER A 524 11.06 9.85 23.59
N ASP A 525 11.19 9.55 24.88
CA ASP A 525 11.47 10.58 25.91
C ASP A 525 12.97 10.93 25.98
N LYS A 526 13.83 10.04 25.47
CA LYS A 526 15.29 10.13 25.63
C LYS A 526 16.01 9.76 24.34
N TYR A 527 17.17 10.40 24.15
CA TYR A 527 18.13 9.98 23.13
C TYR A 527 19.01 8.90 23.75
N ASN A 528 18.71 7.65 23.40
CA ASN A 528 19.37 6.44 23.88
C ASN A 528 19.94 5.65 22.67
N PRO A 529 20.76 4.62 22.91
CA PRO A 529 21.32 3.80 21.84
C PRO A 529 20.29 3.17 20.89
N ALA A 530 19.14 2.73 21.40
CA ALA A 530 18.07 2.15 20.59
C ALA A 530 17.52 3.13 19.56
N LEU A 531 17.32 4.40 19.94
CA LEU A 531 16.88 5.46 19.03
C LEU A 531 17.89 5.73 17.92
N PHE A 532 19.18 5.84 18.26
CA PHE A 532 20.23 6.06 17.27
C PHE A 532 20.37 4.88 16.31
N TYR A 533 20.34 3.65 16.85
CA TYR A 533 20.42 2.44 16.05
C TYR A 533 19.26 2.33 15.06
N ASN A 534 18.01 2.54 15.49
CA ASN A 534 16.85 2.44 14.61
C ASN A 534 16.79 3.57 13.56
N ALA A 535 17.25 4.78 13.89
CA ALA A 535 17.41 5.84 12.90
C ALA A 535 18.41 5.47 11.80
N ALA A 536 19.53 4.86 12.20
CA ALA A 536 20.51 4.33 11.25
C ALA A 536 19.97 3.11 10.48
N LEU A 537 19.22 2.22 11.12
CA LEU A 537 18.57 1.06 10.49
C LEU A 537 17.65 1.49 9.33
N ILE A 538 16.79 2.48 9.55
CA ILE A 538 15.95 3.05 8.48
C ILE A 538 16.81 3.59 7.33
N SER A 539 17.92 4.28 7.64
CA SER A 539 18.82 4.79 6.61
C SER A 539 19.49 3.68 5.78
N PHE A 540 19.71 2.50 6.36
CA PHE A 540 20.16 1.30 5.64
C PHE A 540 19.05 0.70 4.77
N GLY A 541 17.79 0.74 5.20
CA GLY A 541 16.64 0.46 4.30
C GLY A 541 16.65 1.40 3.09
N PHE A 542 16.87 2.70 3.29
CA PHE A 542 17.05 3.61 2.16
C PHE A 542 18.25 3.28 1.27
N ARG A 543 19.34 2.71 1.83
CA ARG A 543 20.47 2.23 1.03
C ARG A 543 20.02 1.17 0.03
N SER A 544 19.21 0.18 0.44
CA SER A 544 18.74 -0.86 -0.48
C SER A 544 17.87 -0.30 -1.60
N LEU A 545 17.14 0.79 -1.35
CA LEU A 545 16.39 1.53 -2.37
C LEU A 545 17.31 2.30 -3.33
N TYR A 546 18.31 3.01 -2.81
CA TYR A 546 19.21 3.83 -3.64
C TYR A 546 20.17 3.00 -4.51
N ILE A 547 20.55 1.80 -4.08
CA ILE A 547 21.45 0.94 -4.88
C ILE A 547 20.72 0.20 -6.00
N LEU A 548 19.40 0.31 -6.10
CA LEU A 548 18.66 -0.31 -7.21
C LEU A 548 19.11 0.33 -8.53
N PRO A 549 19.38 -0.47 -9.59
CA PRO A 549 19.84 0.07 -10.87
C PRO A 549 18.95 1.20 -11.39
N GLU A 550 17.63 1.01 -11.29
CA GLU A 550 16.65 1.98 -11.77
C GLU A 550 16.67 3.27 -10.93
N ALA A 551 16.92 3.17 -9.62
CA ALA A 551 17.06 4.33 -8.74
C ALA A 551 18.36 5.10 -9.02
N ILE A 552 19.47 4.39 -9.26
CA ILE A 552 20.75 4.99 -9.67
C ILE A 552 20.55 5.78 -10.97
N SER A 553 19.92 5.18 -11.99
CA SER A 553 19.65 5.82 -13.28
C SER A 553 18.81 7.09 -13.11
N VAL A 554 17.69 7.00 -12.38
CA VAL A 554 16.79 8.14 -12.13
C VAL A 554 17.53 9.28 -11.41
N ILE A 555 18.22 8.98 -10.31
CA ILE A 555 18.88 10.01 -9.50
C ILE A 555 20.03 10.66 -10.27
N LYS A 556 20.84 9.89 -11.02
CA LYS A 556 21.93 10.44 -11.84
C LYS A 556 21.41 11.31 -12.98
N LYS A 557 20.30 10.93 -13.60
CA LYS A 557 19.65 11.68 -14.69
C LYS A 557 19.04 12.99 -14.21
N LEU A 558 18.41 13.00 -13.03
CA LEU A 558 17.81 14.20 -12.45
C LEU A 558 18.86 15.18 -11.92
N PHE A 559 19.98 14.67 -11.38
CA PHE A 559 21.03 15.49 -10.78
C PHE A 559 22.38 15.14 -11.41
N PRO A 560 22.84 15.85 -12.47
CA PRO A 560 24.06 15.48 -13.18
C PRO A 560 25.35 15.75 -12.37
N GLU A 561 25.35 16.76 -11.51
CA GLU A 561 26.53 17.24 -10.81
C GLU A 561 26.89 16.47 -9.52
N GLY A 562 28.19 16.33 -9.27
CA GLY A 562 28.74 15.82 -8.02
C GLY A 562 28.67 14.30 -7.80
N PRO A 563 29.19 13.81 -6.65
CA PRO A 563 29.15 12.39 -6.29
C PRO A 563 27.74 11.92 -5.94
N TYR A 564 27.48 10.62 -6.11
CA TYR A 564 26.14 10.03 -5.96
C TYR A 564 25.46 10.31 -4.61
N TRP A 565 26.20 10.35 -3.50
CA TRP A 565 25.64 10.69 -2.18
C TRP A 565 25.11 12.14 -2.09
N LYS A 566 25.73 13.11 -2.79
CA LYS A 566 25.20 14.48 -2.89
C LYS A 566 23.92 14.52 -3.73
N LYS A 567 23.86 13.71 -4.79
CA LYS A 567 22.66 13.57 -5.64
C LYS A 567 21.47 13.01 -4.86
N ILE A 568 21.71 12.03 -3.98
CA ILE A 568 20.69 11.50 -3.07
C ILE A 568 20.13 12.59 -2.18
N LEU A 569 20.98 13.44 -1.56
CA LEU A 569 20.49 14.54 -0.73
C LEU A 569 19.54 15.47 -1.53
N ASN A 570 19.90 15.85 -2.77
CA ASN A 570 19.02 16.68 -3.60
C ASN A 570 17.70 15.98 -3.96
N TYR A 571 17.73 14.68 -4.24
CA TYR A 571 16.52 13.89 -4.48
C TYR A 571 15.62 13.86 -3.24
N ASN A 572 16.21 13.64 -2.06
CA ASN A 572 15.50 13.62 -0.78
C ASN A 572 14.89 14.98 -0.43
N ILE A 573 15.58 16.08 -0.76
CA ILE A 573 15.02 17.44 -0.64
C ILE A 573 13.84 17.60 -1.59
N SER A 574 13.98 17.19 -2.84
CA SER A 574 12.90 17.27 -3.84
C SER A 574 11.65 16.51 -3.37
N GLY A 575 11.84 15.34 -2.75
CA GLY A 575 10.76 14.49 -2.24
C GLY A 575 10.27 14.77 -0.82
N ASN A 576 10.64 15.90 -0.20
CA ASN A 576 10.20 16.29 1.15
C ASN A 576 10.42 15.17 2.21
N LEU A 577 11.60 14.53 2.23
CA LEU A 577 11.86 13.32 3.02
C LEU A 577 11.46 13.42 4.51
N GLN A 578 11.66 14.58 5.16
CA GLN A 578 11.24 14.75 6.56
C GLN A 578 9.73 14.59 6.72
N SER A 579 8.94 15.32 5.94
CA SER A 579 7.47 15.29 6.01
C SER A 579 6.93 13.89 5.65
N LEU A 580 7.57 13.21 4.69
CA LEU A 580 7.25 11.82 4.34
C LEU A 580 7.37 10.88 5.54
N LEU A 581 8.49 10.96 6.27
CA LEU A 581 8.75 10.10 7.42
C LEU A 581 7.83 10.44 8.60
N ASP A 582 7.55 11.73 8.82
CA ASP A 582 6.61 12.17 9.87
C ASP A 582 5.19 11.63 9.61
N GLU A 583 4.70 11.68 8.36
CA GLU A 583 3.42 11.06 7.97
C GLU A 583 3.46 9.54 8.12
N TYR A 584 4.51 8.88 7.63
CA TYR A 584 4.55 7.43 7.64
C TYR A 584 4.62 6.86 9.07
N MET A 585 5.45 7.45 9.93
CA MET A 585 5.52 7.03 11.34
C MET A 585 4.22 7.27 12.09
N TYR A 586 3.52 8.38 11.79
CA TYR A 586 2.21 8.65 12.38
C TYR A 586 1.21 7.53 12.08
N ILE A 587 1.13 7.12 10.81
CA ILE A 587 0.23 6.04 10.38
C ILE A 587 0.66 4.70 10.99
N LEU A 588 1.97 4.40 10.97
CA LEU A 588 2.49 3.16 11.52
C LEU A 588 2.26 3.03 13.02
N PHE A 589 2.44 4.11 13.77
CA PHE A 589 2.25 4.13 15.22
C PHE A 589 0.86 3.64 15.63
N GLU A 590 -0.17 4.08 14.92
CA GLU A 590 -1.55 3.63 15.16
C GLU A 590 -1.82 2.25 14.54
N SER A 591 -1.41 2.01 13.29
CA SER A 591 -1.74 0.76 12.58
C SER A 591 -1.06 -0.49 13.14
N LEU A 592 0.10 -0.33 13.80
CA LEU A 592 0.79 -1.40 14.53
C LEU A 592 0.29 -1.54 15.98
N GLY A 593 -0.69 -0.73 16.41
CA GLY A 593 -1.23 -0.77 17.76
C GLY A 593 -0.28 -0.26 18.85
N LEU A 594 0.76 0.49 18.47
CA LEU A 594 1.84 0.93 19.38
C LEU A 594 1.37 1.98 20.39
N MET A 595 0.23 2.65 20.12
CA MET A 595 -0.44 3.56 21.05
C MET A 595 -0.80 2.93 22.39
N ASN A 596 -0.96 1.60 22.44
CA ASN A 596 -1.30 0.85 23.65
C ASN A 596 -0.06 0.41 24.45
N LEU A 597 1.15 0.66 23.93
CA LEU A 597 2.39 0.29 24.60
C LEU A 597 2.92 1.47 25.45
N SER A 598 3.31 1.17 26.68
CA SER A 598 4.03 2.13 27.55
C SER A 598 5.53 2.16 27.27
N GLU A 599 6.10 1.05 26.79
CA GLU A 599 7.53 0.88 26.58
C GLU A 599 8.01 1.60 25.30
N LYS A 600 8.50 2.83 25.46
CA LYS A 600 8.97 3.68 24.35
C LYS A 600 10.07 3.05 23.51
N GLU A 601 10.98 2.30 24.12
CA GLU A 601 12.06 1.63 23.39
C GLU A 601 11.50 0.61 22.39
N LYS A 602 10.51 -0.19 22.80
CA LYS A 602 9.83 -1.15 21.92
C LYS A 602 9.12 -0.45 20.77
N ILE A 603 8.45 0.68 21.02
CA ILE A 603 7.79 1.48 19.98
C ILE A 603 8.79 1.90 18.89
N ILE A 604 9.96 2.41 19.30
CA ILE A 604 11.01 2.86 18.38
C ILE A 604 11.57 1.69 17.56
N CYS A 605 11.78 0.54 18.18
CA CYS A 605 12.26 -0.66 17.51
C CYS A 605 11.23 -1.18 16.48
N GLU A 606 9.95 -1.30 16.86
CA GLU A 606 8.88 -1.74 15.96
C GLU A 606 8.73 -0.80 14.76
N LEU A 607 8.76 0.52 14.98
CA LEU A 607 8.75 1.51 13.90
C LEU A 607 9.99 1.39 13.00
N GLY A 608 11.18 1.32 13.59
CA GLY A 608 12.45 1.23 12.86
C GLY A 608 12.53 -0.01 11.98
N GLU A 609 12.24 -1.18 12.54
CA GLU A 609 12.26 -2.47 11.84
C GLU A 609 11.17 -2.56 10.77
N HIS A 610 9.97 -2.04 11.03
CA HIS A 610 8.89 -2.06 10.04
C HIS A 610 9.20 -1.15 8.83
N ILE A 611 9.73 0.05 9.07
CA ILE A 611 10.10 0.99 8.01
C ILE A 611 11.24 0.42 7.17
N GLU A 612 12.29 -0.12 7.82
CA GLU A 612 13.40 -0.74 7.11
C GLU A 612 12.92 -1.86 6.19
N LYS A 613 12.17 -2.84 6.70
CA LYS A 613 11.61 -3.97 5.92
C LYS A 613 10.73 -3.51 4.76
N ALA A 614 9.94 -2.46 4.96
CA ALA A 614 9.07 -1.92 3.91
C ALA A 614 9.87 -1.30 2.75
N ILE A 615 10.98 -0.62 3.05
CA ILE A 615 11.86 -0.01 2.04
C ILE A 615 12.74 -1.09 1.36
N SER A 616 13.22 -2.06 2.13
CA SER A 616 14.14 -3.11 1.68
C SER A 616 13.47 -4.33 1.06
N ILE A 617 12.15 -4.28 0.83
CA ILE A 617 11.39 -5.40 0.27
C ILE A 617 12.07 -6.02 -0.95
N ARG A 618 12.29 -7.34 -0.88
CA ARG A 618 12.73 -8.13 -2.02
C ARG A 618 11.61 -8.18 -3.06
N THR A 619 11.91 -7.72 -4.27
CA THR A 619 10.97 -7.79 -5.40
C THR A 619 11.26 -9.03 -6.23
N PRO A 620 10.32 -9.97 -6.38
CA PRO A 620 10.55 -11.19 -7.16
C PRO A 620 10.73 -10.86 -8.64
N SER A 621 11.44 -11.73 -9.35
CA SER A 621 11.40 -11.76 -10.81
C SER A 621 10.36 -12.81 -11.24
N LEU A 622 9.41 -12.42 -12.10
CA LEU A 622 8.38 -13.32 -12.59
C LEU A 622 8.79 -13.88 -13.95
N TYR A 623 8.55 -15.18 -14.14
CA TYR A 623 8.92 -15.87 -15.38
C TYR A 623 7.84 -15.78 -16.44
N PHE A 624 8.21 -15.77 -17.71
CA PHE A 624 7.31 -15.91 -18.83
C PHE A 624 7.95 -16.79 -19.91
N ASP A 625 7.12 -17.37 -20.76
CA ASP A 625 7.56 -18.25 -21.84
C ASP A 625 7.94 -17.43 -23.07
N GLU A 626 9.20 -17.46 -23.48
CA GLU A 626 9.65 -17.03 -24.80
C GLU A 626 9.29 -18.11 -25.83
N ILE A 627 8.31 -17.82 -26.67
CA ILE A 627 7.89 -18.70 -27.77
C ILE A 627 8.72 -18.34 -29.00
N ASN A 628 9.77 -19.12 -29.27
CA ASN A 628 10.69 -18.87 -30.37
C ASN A 628 10.18 -19.49 -31.67
N ILE A 629 10.01 -18.69 -32.73
CA ILE A 629 9.52 -19.18 -34.02
C ILE A 629 10.55 -18.86 -35.11
N LYS A 630 11.20 -19.92 -35.63
CA LYS A 630 12.24 -19.86 -36.67
C LYS A 630 11.89 -20.82 -37.81
N ASN A 631 12.16 -20.41 -39.04
CA ASN A 631 11.94 -21.21 -40.26
C ASN A 631 10.54 -21.86 -40.33
N ASN A 632 9.50 -21.09 -39.97
CA ASN A 632 8.11 -21.55 -39.89
C ASN A 632 7.87 -22.78 -38.99
N LYS A 633 8.71 -22.98 -37.97
CA LYS A 633 8.51 -23.98 -36.93
C LYS A 633 8.55 -23.35 -35.55
N VAL A 634 7.79 -23.95 -34.63
CA VAL A 634 7.84 -23.61 -33.20
C VAL A 634 9.10 -24.25 -32.63
N GLY A 635 10.04 -23.43 -32.18
CA GLY A 635 11.24 -23.87 -31.49
C GLY A 635 10.99 -24.09 -30.00
N GLU A 636 12.07 -24.38 -29.27
CA GLU A 636 12.04 -24.54 -27.82
C GLU A 636 11.44 -23.31 -27.11
N ILE A 637 10.49 -23.57 -26.21
CA ILE A 637 9.92 -22.55 -25.33
C ILE A 637 10.87 -22.34 -24.16
N LYS A 638 11.43 -21.12 -24.04
CA LYS A 638 12.42 -20.80 -23.00
C LYS A 638 11.80 -19.95 -21.90
N LYS A 639 12.01 -20.31 -20.64
CA LYS A 639 11.62 -19.46 -19.51
C LYS A 639 12.57 -18.26 -19.41
N ARG A 640 11.99 -17.06 -19.45
CA ARG A 640 12.66 -15.77 -19.26
C ARG A 640 12.07 -15.06 -18.06
N SER A 641 12.80 -14.13 -17.45
CA SER A 641 12.34 -13.44 -16.24
C SER A 641 12.27 -11.93 -16.42
N MET A 642 11.26 -11.31 -15.80
CA MET A 642 11.08 -9.87 -15.70
C MET A 642 11.09 -9.44 -14.24
N ARG A 643 11.79 -8.35 -13.91
CA ARG A 643 11.84 -7.80 -12.54
C ARG A 643 10.53 -7.07 -12.24
N CYS A 644 9.97 -7.28 -11.05
CA CYS A 644 8.67 -6.72 -10.66
C CYS A 644 8.81 -5.72 -9.50
N ARG A 645 9.45 -4.57 -9.77
CA ARG A 645 9.74 -3.54 -8.75
C ARG A 645 8.68 -2.44 -8.64
N PHE A 646 8.20 -1.93 -9.78
CA PHE A 646 7.21 -0.85 -9.81
C PHE A 646 5.80 -1.38 -9.52
N ALA A 647 5.53 -2.58 -10.05
CA ALA A 647 4.27 -3.30 -9.92
C ALA A 647 4.53 -4.72 -9.39
N MET A 648 3.73 -5.16 -8.43
CA MET A 648 3.84 -6.49 -7.83
C MET A 648 2.53 -7.27 -7.89
N ARG A 649 2.65 -8.60 -7.94
CA ARG A 649 1.53 -9.52 -7.79
C ARG A 649 1.35 -9.84 -6.30
N PHE A 650 0.11 -9.80 -5.82
CA PHE A 650 -0.29 -10.26 -4.49
C PHE A 650 -1.08 -11.57 -4.62
N GLY A 651 -0.49 -12.68 -4.18
CA GLY A 651 -1.17 -13.98 -4.13
C GLY A 651 -0.21 -15.16 -4.10
N THR A 652 -0.67 -16.27 -3.50
CA THR A 652 0.08 -17.52 -3.36
C THR A 652 0.43 -18.10 -4.75
N GLY A 653 1.71 -18.27 -5.04
CA GLY A 653 2.20 -18.78 -6.33
C GLY A 653 3.22 -19.89 -6.14
N ILE A 654 3.25 -20.81 -7.09
CA ILE A 654 4.17 -21.95 -7.10
C ILE A 654 5.60 -21.42 -7.19
N VAL A 655 6.45 -21.94 -6.32
CA VAL A 655 7.91 -21.82 -6.32
C VAL A 655 8.43 -22.50 -7.58
N GLU A 656 8.38 -21.82 -8.72
CA GLU A 656 9.15 -22.27 -9.88
C GLU A 656 10.59 -21.78 -9.69
N LEU A 657 11.52 -22.73 -9.53
CA LEU A 657 12.98 -22.53 -9.44
C LEU A 657 13.54 -22.05 -8.09
N GLY A 658 12.89 -22.39 -6.97
CA GLY A 658 13.51 -22.29 -5.64
C GLY A 658 13.76 -20.86 -5.12
N GLN A 659 13.12 -19.85 -5.70
CA GLN A 659 13.13 -18.49 -5.15
C GLN A 659 12.10 -18.38 -4.01
N GLU A 660 12.53 -17.85 -2.87
CA GLU A 660 11.62 -17.47 -1.79
C GLU A 660 10.74 -16.31 -2.27
N VAL A 661 9.43 -16.57 -2.33
CA VAL A 661 8.43 -15.53 -2.55
C VAL A 661 8.38 -14.67 -1.30
N SER A 662 8.53 -13.35 -1.44
CA SER A 662 8.34 -12.40 -0.35
C SER A 662 7.01 -12.69 0.35
N ASN A 663 7.01 -12.78 1.68
CA ASN A 663 5.83 -13.10 2.47
C ASN A 663 4.67 -12.17 2.07
N LEU A 664 3.44 -12.69 1.98
CA LEU A 664 2.26 -11.88 1.69
C LEU A 664 2.14 -10.69 2.66
N SER A 665 2.53 -10.89 3.93
CA SER A 665 2.61 -9.81 4.91
C SER A 665 3.57 -8.70 4.47
N ASP A 666 4.77 -9.04 4.01
CA ASP A 666 5.78 -8.07 3.60
C ASP A 666 5.34 -7.30 2.34
N VAL A 667 4.75 -7.99 1.37
CA VAL A 667 4.18 -7.35 0.18
C VAL A 667 3.07 -6.37 0.55
N ARG A 668 2.21 -6.74 1.51
CA ARG A 668 1.16 -5.85 2.03
C ARG A 668 1.77 -4.63 2.73
N ASN A 669 2.76 -4.84 3.59
CA ASN A 669 3.43 -3.77 4.34
C ASN A 669 4.14 -2.80 3.39
N ALA A 670 4.89 -3.30 2.40
CA ALA A 670 5.51 -2.46 1.39
C ALA A 670 4.47 -1.69 0.54
N PHE A 671 3.35 -2.31 0.15
CA PHE A 671 2.30 -1.59 -0.56
C PHE A 671 1.61 -0.53 0.32
N ASN A 672 1.46 -0.77 1.62
CA ASN A 672 0.96 0.21 2.58
C ASN A 672 2.02 1.22 3.05
N SER A 673 3.26 1.13 2.59
CA SER A 673 4.28 2.17 2.78
C SER A 673 4.18 3.23 1.66
N PRO A 674 4.86 4.39 1.77
CA PRO A 674 4.93 5.34 0.66
C PRO A 674 5.84 4.88 -0.49
N PHE A 675 6.63 3.82 -0.32
CA PHE A 675 7.62 3.33 -1.28
C PHE A 675 7.01 2.39 -2.32
N ARG A 676 7.82 1.90 -3.26
CA ARG A 676 7.37 0.87 -4.23
C ARG A 676 7.00 -0.44 -3.51
N PRO A 677 6.05 -1.24 -4.04
CA PRO A 677 5.38 -1.11 -5.33
C PRO A 677 4.28 -0.03 -5.33
N PHE A 678 4.09 0.62 -6.48
CA PHE A 678 2.99 1.58 -6.71
C PHE A 678 1.76 0.96 -7.36
N ILE A 679 1.92 -0.22 -7.95
CA ILE A 679 0.81 -1.02 -8.46
C ILE A 679 0.82 -2.38 -7.76
N LEU A 680 -0.32 -2.78 -7.20
CA LEU A 680 -0.51 -4.12 -6.66
C LEU A 680 -1.67 -4.80 -7.39
N ALA A 681 -1.40 -5.93 -8.03
CA ALA A 681 -2.40 -6.70 -8.72
C ALA A 681 -2.70 -8.01 -7.98
N THR A 682 -3.97 -8.33 -7.81
CA THR A 682 -4.43 -9.49 -7.04
C THR A 682 -5.69 -10.12 -7.64
N THR A 683 -6.07 -11.27 -7.08
CA THR A 683 -7.31 -12.00 -7.40
C THR A 683 -8.27 -11.94 -6.20
N SER A 684 -9.09 -12.98 -5.99
CA SER A 684 -9.89 -13.15 -4.77
C SER A 684 -9.09 -13.21 -3.48
N ILE A 685 -7.79 -13.55 -3.56
CA ILE A 685 -6.90 -13.62 -2.38
C ILE A 685 -6.83 -12.27 -1.63
N GLY A 686 -6.86 -11.14 -2.37
CA GLY A 686 -6.83 -9.81 -1.76
C GLY A 686 -8.20 -9.22 -1.39
N GLN A 687 -9.30 -9.95 -1.60
CA GLN A 687 -10.66 -9.39 -1.51
C GLN A 687 -11.21 -9.32 -0.08
N GLU A 688 -10.66 -10.10 0.86
CA GLU A 688 -11.16 -10.19 2.24
C GLU A 688 -10.05 -10.06 3.29
N GLY A 689 -10.40 -9.56 4.48
CA GLY A 689 -9.52 -9.56 5.67
C GLY A 689 -8.23 -8.74 5.59
N LEU A 690 -8.03 -7.94 4.54
CA LEU A 690 -6.80 -7.17 4.32
C LEU A 690 -7.09 -5.70 4.05
N ASP A 691 -6.13 -4.85 4.41
CA ASP A 691 -6.19 -3.40 4.23
C ASP A 691 -5.04 -2.93 3.33
N PHE A 692 -5.36 -2.05 2.39
CA PHE A 692 -4.42 -1.53 1.38
C PHE A 692 -4.51 0.00 1.24
N HIS A 693 -5.06 0.70 2.22
CA HIS A 693 -5.53 2.09 2.12
C HIS A 693 -4.50 3.17 2.48
N GLN A 694 -3.37 2.79 3.08
CA GLN A 694 -2.48 3.75 3.73
C GLN A 694 -1.92 4.75 2.72
N TYR A 695 -1.49 4.31 1.53
CA TYR A 695 -1.03 5.19 0.44
C TYR A 695 -1.74 4.91 -0.91
N CYS A 696 -2.90 4.25 -0.87
CA CYS A 696 -3.70 3.92 -2.03
C CYS A 696 -5.13 4.42 -1.86
N HIS A 697 -5.61 5.16 -2.86
CA HIS A 697 -7.01 5.49 -3.04
C HIS A 697 -7.45 5.30 -4.51
N SER A 698 -6.76 4.44 -5.28
CA SER A 698 -7.14 4.09 -6.64
C SER A 698 -7.32 2.58 -6.77
N ILE A 699 -8.50 2.16 -7.25
CA ILE A 699 -8.86 0.76 -7.42
C ILE A 699 -9.33 0.49 -8.85
N TYR A 700 -8.77 -0.56 -9.45
CA TYR A 700 -9.17 -1.06 -10.76
C TYR A 700 -9.95 -2.36 -10.59
N HIS A 701 -11.21 -2.35 -11.02
CA HIS A 701 -11.97 -3.57 -11.24
C HIS A 701 -11.61 -4.09 -12.64
N TRP A 702 -10.44 -4.74 -12.73
CA TRP A 702 -9.93 -5.28 -13.98
C TRP A 702 -10.94 -6.23 -14.62
N ASN A 703 -11.58 -7.05 -13.80
CA ASN A 703 -12.85 -7.71 -14.11
C ASN A 703 -13.88 -7.30 -13.05
N LEU A 704 -15.11 -7.04 -13.48
CA LEU A 704 -16.20 -6.77 -12.54
C LEU A 704 -16.52 -8.02 -11.72
N PRO A 705 -16.75 -7.87 -10.41
CA PRO A 705 -17.27 -8.97 -9.62
C PRO A 705 -18.68 -9.36 -10.08
N PRO A 706 -19.13 -10.59 -9.80
CA PRO A 706 -20.47 -11.03 -10.15
C PRO A 706 -21.55 -10.24 -9.40
N ASN A 707 -21.32 -9.86 -8.14
CA ASN A 707 -22.30 -9.23 -7.27
C ASN A 707 -21.84 -7.84 -6.76
N PRO A 708 -22.77 -6.96 -6.33
CA PRO A 708 -22.43 -5.60 -5.89
C PRO A 708 -21.74 -5.55 -4.52
N VAL A 709 -21.78 -6.62 -3.72
CA VAL A 709 -21.15 -6.64 -2.40
C VAL A 709 -19.66 -6.94 -2.51
N ASP A 710 -19.25 -7.87 -3.35
CA ASP A 710 -17.85 -8.07 -3.72
C ASP A 710 -17.24 -6.77 -4.25
N LEU A 711 -18.02 -5.94 -4.97
CA LEU A 711 -17.59 -4.62 -5.41
C LEU A 711 -17.31 -3.70 -4.21
N GLU A 712 -18.26 -3.61 -3.27
CA GLU A 712 -18.11 -2.83 -2.03
C GLU A 712 -16.97 -3.36 -1.14
N GLN A 713 -16.76 -4.67 -1.05
CA GLN A 713 -15.67 -5.29 -0.30
C GLN A 713 -14.31 -4.97 -0.92
N ARG A 714 -14.19 -5.05 -2.26
CA ARG A 714 -12.97 -4.66 -3.00
C ARG A 714 -12.66 -3.19 -2.76
N GLU A 715 -13.63 -2.30 -2.90
CA GLU A 715 -13.47 -0.86 -2.64
C GLU A 715 -13.16 -0.57 -1.18
N GLY A 716 -13.78 -1.33 -0.29
CA GLY A 716 -13.53 -1.34 1.15
C GLY A 716 -12.10 -1.71 1.53
N ARG A 717 -11.24 -2.15 0.60
CA ARG A 717 -9.80 -2.36 0.86
C ARG A 717 -8.99 -1.08 0.91
N ILE A 718 -9.45 -0.05 0.19
CA ILE A 718 -8.80 1.26 0.11
C ILE A 718 -9.65 2.36 0.77
N PHE A 719 -10.96 2.14 0.89
CA PHE A 719 -11.86 3.05 1.60
C PHE A 719 -11.95 2.66 3.08
N ARG A 720 -10.92 3.06 3.84
CA ARG A 720 -10.71 2.68 5.24
C ARG A 720 -10.34 3.88 6.13
N TYR A 721 -10.35 3.62 7.43
CA TYR A 721 -9.96 4.57 8.48
C TYR A 721 -8.65 5.29 8.16
N LYS A 722 -8.63 6.62 8.27
CA LYS A 722 -7.53 7.54 7.94
C LYS A 722 -6.86 7.24 6.60
N GLY A 723 -7.62 6.76 5.61
CA GLY A 723 -7.12 6.44 4.27
C GLY A 723 -6.41 7.60 3.57
N HIS A 724 -5.60 7.28 2.57
CA HIS A 724 -4.75 8.25 1.87
C HIS A 724 -5.51 9.50 1.39
N ALA A 725 -6.69 9.33 0.78
CA ALA A 725 -7.51 10.46 0.31
C ALA A 725 -7.97 11.39 1.45
N ILE A 726 -8.30 10.82 2.61
CA ILE A 726 -8.72 11.59 3.79
C ILE A 726 -7.58 12.45 4.29
N ARG A 727 -6.38 11.88 4.44
CA ARG A 727 -5.21 12.62 4.92
C ARG A 727 -4.81 13.73 3.96
N LYS A 728 -4.84 13.49 2.65
CA LYS A 728 -4.64 14.54 1.63
C LYS A 728 -5.64 15.68 1.80
N ASN A 729 -6.94 15.38 1.85
CA ASN A 729 -7.96 16.41 1.97
C ASN A 729 -7.85 17.20 3.28
N ILE A 730 -7.60 16.53 4.41
CA ILE A 730 -7.40 17.20 5.71
C ILE A 730 -6.16 18.11 5.66
N ALA A 731 -5.05 17.62 5.09
CA ALA A 731 -3.83 18.41 4.95
C ALA A 731 -4.05 19.64 4.05
N THR A 732 -4.76 19.49 2.93
CA THR A 732 -5.13 20.62 2.05
C THR A 732 -6.01 21.63 2.78
N GLN A 733 -7.02 21.17 3.53
CA GLN A 733 -8.00 22.04 4.18
C GLN A 733 -7.43 22.78 5.40
N TYR A 734 -6.68 22.08 6.26
CA TYR A 734 -6.25 22.61 7.55
C TYR A 734 -4.75 22.87 7.65
N GLY A 735 -3.95 22.40 6.69
CA GLY A 735 -2.49 22.48 6.76
C GLY A 735 -1.94 23.90 6.88
N ILE A 736 -2.40 24.82 6.03
CA ILE A 736 -1.96 26.23 6.05
C ILE A 736 -2.34 26.88 7.40
N LYS A 737 -3.58 26.67 7.85
CA LYS A 737 -4.08 27.18 9.13
C LYS A 737 -3.23 26.68 10.30
N LEU A 738 -2.87 25.39 10.27
CA LEU A 738 -2.09 24.77 11.33
C LEU A 738 -0.64 25.25 11.36
N LEU A 739 -0.02 25.48 10.20
CA LEU A 739 1.34 26.04 10.11
C LEU A 739 1.41 27.47 10.63
N GLY A 740 0.36 28.28 10.42
CA GLY A 740 0.27 29.63 10.97
C GLY A 740 0.11 29.67 12.49
N SER A 741 -0.24 28.54 13.12
CA SER A 741 -0.43 28.44 14.58
C SER A 741 0.77 27.78 15.28
N SER A 742 1.03 28.17 16.54
CA SER A 742 2.01 27.46 17.37
C SER A 742 1.39 26.16 17.88
N CYS A 743 1.70 25.03 17.25
CA CYS A 743 1.24 23.71 17.68
C CYS A 743 2.36 22.95 18.39
N SER A 744 2.06 22.44 19.59
CA SER A 744 2.92 21.49 20.29
C SER A 744 2.54 20.05 19.93
N GLY A 745 3.53 19.16 19.86
CA GLY A 745 3.34 17.73 19.58
C GLY A 745 3.29 17.41 18.08
N ASN A 746 2.89 16.18 17.78
CA ASN A 746 2.86 15.66 16.41
C ASN A 746 1.87 16.45 15.52
N ILE A 747 2.33 16.80 14.31
CA ILE A 747 1.56 17.65 13.38
C ILE A 747 0.28 16.97 12.88
N TRP A 748 0.32 15.66 12.64
CA TRP A 748 -0.81 14.89 12.15
C TRP A 748 -1.90 14.72 13.21
N ASP A 749 -1.51 14.49 14.47
CA ASP A 749 -2.48 14.54 15.57
C ASP A 749 -3.21 15.87 15.65
N ASN A 750 -2.49 16.97 15.47
CA ASN A 750 -3.06 18.30 15.50
C ASN A 750 -3.99 18.55 14.29
N LEU A 751 -3.67 18.02 13.10
CA LEU A 751 -4.54 18.05 11.92
C LEU A 751 -5.87 17.30 12.18
N PHE A 752 -5.84 16.12 12.79
CA PHE A 752 -7.08 15.40 13.11
C PHE A 752 -7.86 16.09 14.24
N LYS A 753 -7.19 16.62 15.27
CA LYS A 753 -7.84 17.35 16.38
C LYS A 753 -8.56 18.62 15.91
N ILE A 754 -7.94 19.44 15.06
CA ILE A 754 -8.59 20.64 14.53
C ILE A 754 -9.80 20.26 13.67
N THR A 755 -9.67 19.20 12.86
CA THR A 755 -10.78 18.70 12.04
C THR A 755 -11.96 18.22 12.89
N LEU A 756 -11.70 17.53 14.00
CA LEU A 756 -12.74 17.11 14.95
C LEU A 756 -13.41 18.31 15.65
N LYS A 757 -12.64 19.33 15.99
CA LYS A 757 -13.15 20.54 16.64
C LYS A 757 -14.07 21.35 15.73
N GLU A 758 -13.80 21.35 14.43
CA GLU A 758 -14.58 22.07 13.41
C GLU A 758 -15.63 21.18 12.72
N ARG A 759 -15.80 19.94 13.20
CA ARG A 759 -16.86 19.04 12.74
C ARG A 759 -18.23 19.61 13.09
N GLU A 760 -19.15 19.55 12.13
CA GLU A 760 -20.53 20.02 12.31
C GLU A 760 -21.23 19.29 13.49
N SER A 761 -22.20 19.96 14.12
CA SER A 761 -22.97 19.35 15.21
C SER A 761 -23.98 18.34 14.66
N GLY A 762 -24.05 17.14 15.24
CA GLY A 762 -25.01 16.10 14.87
C GLY A 762 -24.55 15.12 13.78
N VAL A 763 -23.35 15.29 13.21
CA VAL A 763 -22.72 14.28 12.35
C VAL A 763 -21.97 13.21 13.16
N ASN A 764 -21.95 11.99 12.64
CA ASN A 764 -21.37 10.83 13.31
C ASN A 764 -19.83 10.82 13.31
N ASP A 765 -19.25 9.89 14.08
CA ASP A 765 -17.80 9.74 14.23
C ASP A 765 -17.07 9.14 13.01
N LEU A 766 -17.78 8.85 11.91
CA LEU A 766 -17.12 8.54 10.64
C LEU A 766 -16.45 9.77 10.05
N ILE A 767 -16.86 10.99 10.43
CA ILE A 767 -16.19 12.23 10.04
C ILE A 767 -15.21 12.64 11.14
N PRO A 768 -13.92 12.88 10.84
CA PRO A 768 -13.29 12.84 9.51
C PRO A 768 -12.63 11.49 9.16
N PHE A 769 -12.67 10.52 10.07
CA PHE A 769 -11.78 9.36 10.01
C PHE A 769 -12.04 8.39 8.87
N TRP A 770 -13.28 8.25 8.43
CA TRP A 770 -13.68 7.42 7.30
C TRP A 770 -14.17 8.27 6.13
N ILE A 771 -14.65 9.49 6.38
CA ILE A 771 -15.27 10.35 5.37
C ILE A 771 -14.82 11.79 5.59
N PHE A 772 -14.23 12.38 4.56
CA PHE A 772 -13.88 13.80 4.56
C PHE A 772 -13.89 14.33 3.11
N ASN A 773 -15.05 14.82 2.69
CA ASN A 773 -15.35 15.26 1.32
C ASN A 773 -14.89 16.69 1.00
N GLN A 774 -14.33 17.41 1.98
CA GLN A 774 -13.78 18.76 1.80
C GLN A 774 -12.38 18.68 1.18
N GLY A 775 -12.31 18.39 -0.11
CA GLY A 775 -11.06 18.33 -0.88
C GLY A 775 -11.22 17.59 -2.22
N ASN A 776 -10.15 17.57 -3.01
CA ASN A 776 -10.15 16.99 -4.36
C ASN A 776 -9.91 15.47 -4.36
N ALA A 777 -9.21 14.94 -3.35
CA ALA A 777 -8.87 13.53 -3.31
C ALA A 777 -10.10 12.69 -3.00
N LYS A 778 -10.42 11.76 -3.90
CA LYS A 778 -11.53 10.81 -3.78
C LYS A 778 -11.04 9.41 -4.11
N ILE A 779 -11.69 8.39 -3.56
CA ILE A 779 -11.50 7.00 -3.97
C ILE A 779 -11.79 6.89 -5.46
N GLN A 780 -10.78 6.55 -6.26
CA GLN A 780 -10.85 6.46 -7.71
C GLN A 780 -11.25 5.05 -8.10
N ARG A 781 -12.49 4.88 -8.56
CA ARG A 781 -12.99 3.61 -9.10
C ARG A 781 -12.76 3.58 -10.60
N HIS A 782 -11.83 2.74 -11.04
CA HIS A 782 -11.51 2.53 -12.44
C HIS A 782 -12.15 1.24 -12.95
N ILE A 783 -12.93 1.34 -14.03
CA ILE A 783 -13.55 0.21 -14.72
C ILE A 783 -13.18 0.29 -16.20
N PRO A 784 -12.07 -0.32 -16.64
CA PRO A 784 -11.63 -0.28 -18.04
C PRO A 784 -12.43 -1.27 -18.92
N ALA A 785 -13.77 -1.16 -18.89
CA ALA A 785 -14.66 -2.03 -19.64
C ALA A 785 -14.50 -1.81 -21.15
N MET A 786 -14.46 -2.90 -21.92
CA MET A 786 -14.42 -2.80 -23.38
C MET A 786 -15.71 -2.14 -23.93
N PRO A 787 -15.61 -1.31 -24.97
CA PRO A 787 -16.78 -0.85 -25.72
C PRO A 787 -17.64 -2.03 -26.18
N MET A 788 -18.97 -1.88 -26.11
CA MET A 788 -19.95 -2.89 -26.54
C MET A 788 -19.82 -4.27 -25.87
N SER A 789 -19.16 -4.36 -24.70
CA SER A 789 -19.01 -5.61 -23.97
C SER A 789 -20.13 -5.85 -22.94
N ARG A 790 -20.34 -7.12 -22.57
CA ARG A 790 -21.24 -7.50 -21.46
C ARG A 790 -20.84 -6.84 -20.13
N GLU A 791 -19.55 -6.59 -19.90
CA GLU A 791 -19.06 -5.89 -18.70
C GLU A 791 -19.70 -4.49 -18.56
N LYS A 792 -19.98 -3.80 -19.67
CA LYS A 792 -20.63 -2.48 -19.64
C LYS A 792 -22.08 -2.56 -19.14
N ASN A 793 -22.82 -3.59 -19.55
CA ASN A 793 -24.19 -3.82 -19.07
C ASN A 793 -24.19 -4.27 -17.60
N GLN A 794 -23.26 -5.17 -17.26
CA GLN A 794 -23.06 -5.62 -15.88
C GLN A 794 -22.74 -4.47 -14.94
N LYS A 795 -21.93 -3.48 -15.37
CA LYS A 795 -21.65 -2.27 -14.60
C LYS A 795 -22.92 -1.50 -14.23
N ASN A 796 -23.80 -1.26 -15.21
CA ASN A 796 -25.05 -0.54 -14.99
C ASN A 796 -25.96 -1.33 -14.02
N ALA A 797 -26.01 -2.65 -14.18
CA ALA A 797 -26.74 -3.53 -13.27
C ALA A 797 -26.14 -3.47 -11.85
N LEU A 798 -24.83 -3.64 -11.67
CA LEU A 798 -24.16 -3.59 -10.35
C LEU A 798 -24.40 -2.27 -9.62
N SER A 799 -24.36 -1.14 -10.34
CA SER A 799 -24.56 0.19 -9.76
C SER A 799 -25.99 0.41 -9.26
N LYS A 800 -26.99 -0.10 -10.00
CA LYS A 800 -28.40 -0.06 -9.58
C LYS A 800 -28.69 -1.08 -8.47
N SER A 801 -28.10 -2.27 -8.58
CA SER A 801 -28.36 -3.40 -7.69
C SER A 801 -27.85 -3.19 -6.27
N LEU A 802 -26.85 -2.34 -5.98
CA LEU A 802 -26.41 -2.13 -4.60
C LEU A 802 -27.49 -1.44 -3.74
N ALA A 803 -28.15 -0.42 -4.28
CA ALA A 803 -29.23 0.29 -3.57
C ALA A 803 -30.43 -0.64 -3.33
N VAL A 804 -30.78 -1.44 -4.35
CA VAL A 804 -31.85 -2.43 -4.25
C VAL A 804 -31.44 -3.55 -3.28
N TYR A 805 -30.21 -4.04 -3.34
CA TYR A 805 -29.66 -5.05 -2.43
C TYR A 805 -29.81 -4.65 -0.96
N ARG A 806 -29.54 -3.39 -0.61
CA ARG A 806 -29.73 -2.87 0.75
C ARG A 806 -31.18 -2.90 1.22
N MET A 807 -32.15 -2.80 0.31
CA MET A 807 -33.57 -2.91 0.67
C MET A 807 -34.03 -4.33 0.94
N VAL A 808 -33.43 -5.30 0.26
CA VAL A 808 -33.82 -6.72 0.33
C VAL A 808 -33.19 -7.41 1.55
N PHE A 809 -32.65 -6.62 2.50
CA PHE A 809 -32.09 -7.07 3.76
C PHE A 809 -33.04 -8.03 4.51
N GLY A 810 -32.53 -9.22 4.85
CA GLY A 810 -33.27 -10.25 5.58
C GLY A 810 -34.40 -10.94 4.81
N GLN A 811 -34.54 -10.71 3.50
CA GLN A 811 -35.63 -11.25 2.68
C GLN A 811 -35.27 -12.57 1.96
N PRO A 812 -36.24 -13.47 1.72
CA PRO A 812 -36.04 -14.66 0.89
C PRO A 812 -36.05 -14.34 -0.61
N ARG A 813 -35.27 -15.12 -1.40
CA ARG A 813 -35.11 -14.98 -2.86
C ARG A 813 -34.78 -13.54 -3.30
N GLN A 814 -33.69 -13.02 -2.76
CA GLN A 814 -33.31 -11.61 -2.96
C GLN A 814 -33.13 -11.24 -4.45
N GLU A 815 -32.66 -12.18 -5.28
CA GLU A 815 -32.45 -11.98 -6.71
C GLU A 815 -33.75 -11.68 -7.45
N ASP A 816 -34.81 -12.46 -7.23
CA ASP A 816 -36.11 -12.26 -7.87
C ASP A 816 -36.66 -10.86 -7.56
N LEU A 817 -36.49 -10.42 -6.31
CA LEU A 817 -36.96 -9.11 -5.87
C LEU A 817 -36.09 -7.97 -6.43
N ILE A 818 -34.76 -8.16 -6.50
CA ILE A 818 -33.83 -7.19 -7.10
C ILE A 818 -34.14 -7.05 -8.60
N ASN A 819 -34.29 -8.17 -9.31
CA ASN A 819 -34.59 -8.20 -10.74
C ASN A 819 -35.96 -7.60 -11.03
N PHE A 820 -36.96 -7.87 -10.20
CA PHE A 820 -38.29 -7.27 -10.29
C PHE A 820 -38.24 -5.74 -10.08
N ILE A 821 -37.61 -5.25 -9.01
CA ILE A 821 -37.52 -3.81 -8.75
C ILE A 821 -36.74 -3.10 -9.87
N ASN A 822 -35.66 -3.71 -10.37
CA ASN A 822 -34.88 -3.18 -11.49
C ASN A 822 -35.70 -3.14 -12.79
N SER A 823 -36.51 -4.18 -13.09
CA SER A 823 -37.32 -4.21 -14.31
C SER A 823 -38.46 -3.19 -14.27
N GLN A 824 -39.07 -2.95 -13.10
CA GLN A 824 -40.07 -1.90 -12.90
C GLN A 824 -39.47 -0.50 -13.06
N ALA A 825 -38.23 -0.28 -12.57
CA ALA A 825 -37.51 0.97 -12.75
C ALA A 825 -37.09 1.23 -14.21
N GLU A 826 -36.86 0.18 -15.00
CA GLU A 826 -36.54 0.28 -16.44
C GLU A 826 -37.77 0.44 -17.33
N ALA A 827 -38.93 -0.06 -16.88
CA ALA A 827 -40.20 0.07 -17.59
C ALA A 827 -40.84 1.48 -17.53
N GLY A 828 -40.25 2.42 -16.79
CA GLY A 828 -40.66 3.83 -16.82
C GLY A 828 -42.03 4.12 -16.22
N ILE A 829 -42.47 3.37 -15.21
CA ILE A 829 -43.69 3.75 -14.45
C ILE A 829 -43.42 5.10 -13.76
N GLU A 830 -44.16 6.13 -14.17
CA GLU A 830 -43.92 7.57 -13.90
C GLU A 830 -43.87 7.99 -12.41
N ASN A 831 -44.07 7.09 -11.44
CA ASN A 831 -44.24 7.44 -10.02
C ASN A 831 -43.27 6.78 -9.03
N LEU A 832 -42.22 6.07 -9.46
CA LEU A 832 -41.29 5.40 -8.54
C LEU A 832 -39.83 5.82 -8.77
N LYS A 833 -39.41 6.89 -8.09
CA LYS A 833 -37.99 7.26 -8.03
C LYS A 833 -37.26 6.34 -7.05
N ILE A 834 -36.13 5.75 -7.48
CA ILE A 834 -35.25 4.93 -6.62
C ILE A 834 -34.90 5.66 -5.32
N ASP A 835 -34.75 7.00 -5.38
CA ASP A 835 -34.44 7.84 -4.23
C ASP A 835 -35.58 7.88 -3.18
N GLU A 836 -36.85 7.75 -3.58
CA GLU A 836 -38.00 7.67 -2.64
C GLU A 836 -38.11 6.27 -2.02
N ILE A 837 -37.78 5.25 -2.80
CA ILE A 837 -37.81 3.85 -2.38
C ILE A 837 -36.73 3.55 -1.32
N ILE A 838 -35.56 4.21 -1.38
CA ILE A 838 -34.49 4.09 -0.38
C ILE A 838 -34.98 4.44 1.04
N ASN A 839 -35.96 5.33 1.19
CA ASN A 839 -36.50 5.71 2.50
C ASN A 839 -37.22 4.55 3.21
N TYR A 840 -37.57 3.48 2.49
CA TYR A 840 -38.26 2.31 3.04
C TYR A 840 -37.32 1.15 3.40
N ARG A 841 -36.01 1.27 3.16
CA ARG A 841 -35.02 0.28 3.62
C ARG A 841 -35.06 0.11 5.13
N ILE A 842 -34.85 -1.10 5.63
CA ILE A 842 -34.66 -1.36 7.08
C ILE A 842 -33.41 -0.62 7.53
N ASP A 843 -33.54 0.26 8.54
CA ASP A 843 -32.45 1.06 9.09
C ASP A 843 -32.14 0.64 10.53
N LEU A 844 -30.95 0.06 10.71
CA LEU A 844 -30.45 -0.38 12.02
C LEU A 844 -29.33 0.54 12.54
N THR A 845 -29.25 1.78 12.04
CA THR A 845 -28.29 2.77 12.53
C THR A 845 -28.58 3.05 14.02
N PRO A 846 -27.55 3.08 14.90
CA PRO A 846 -27.73 3.48 16.30
C PRO A 846 -28.44 4.84 16.38
N ARG A 847 -29.46 4.95 17.25
CA ARG A 847 -30.27 6.16 17.43
C ARG A 847 -29.89 6.91 18.69
#